data_AF-A0A3E3IVF8-F1
#
_entry.id   AF-A0A3E3IVF8-F1
#
_cell.length_a   1.000
_cell.length_b   1.000
_cell.length_c   1.000
_cell.angle_alpha   90.00
_cell.angle_beta   90.00
_cell.angle_gamma   90.00
#
_symmetry.space_group_name_H-M   'P 1'
#
loop_
_entity.id
_entity.type
_entity.pdbx_description
1 polymer ?
#
loop_
_entity_poly.entity_id
_entity_poly.type
_entity_poly.pdbx_seq_one_letter_code
_entity_poly.pdbx_strand_id
1 'polypeptide(L)'
;MKKKILYAAAVLAALLFIWLGNEGSKPLVLKGTDLNQTAGVSDYTGLIAIDETAAYYGMFAYTDDYVLDKGTYTIRPEYSNTSSDNIIEVWDNGTKVAQWSLESTDGVKTTRDYTFTLDKTSQQLHIRIYYQGKGSLIVNNISLIPHGAFYRDAWFLAAVVILLAITGVFLASYEKKHPSGREQKVTFLILAGLCLYSSMPLFIQAFAQADDVCYHLLRIEGLKDGMLDGQFPVVIFPEALAGNGYLNSMYPYLFLYIPAVLRLFGVSLALSYKTLIFMANIATVAITFRVFKSLTRSKYACILGTALYILMPYRFTNIYARGALGETLALTFLPLIIAGFYHVLLGDKKKWPWLVIGFTGVIESHVLSTATMGVIFAVCCLIFIRELFCDKRWLELLKAAGLTVLLNLWFLVPFLFFYLKENLYQKALDWSGFSEYSINASFLADTFHTNDYRFLSLGLPILGCAAICILKLVCEKSKEKNCKRDSFLTYLFGCACVLTFLVTGYFGSKTLKELIPAIEPVLRTIQFPWRLLAPAGILFIFAGVIWLSESEVLRPYRNLVFAFLVGVNLLTCLNQPYNQNNFAYKDYDDTTTVGHQDKIIGIPKSDATVIYPYEWRIDALMDDKLTADLQLSDAEKVVVQDYEKKGTKGKLAYQTSEEGQYVDFPIQKYLGYTAEDENGTPLEVTYGNNYRVRVMLNGDGASHTVFVRYRQPVIFRISQVISLLTLLGCIAVPGYFVINRRKRSPAVAAAGAGKKKDGTH
;
A
#
# COMPACT_ATOMS: atom_id res chain seq x y z
N MET A 1 20.06 -30.11 -26.08
CA MET A 1 20.43 -30.59 -24.73
C MET A 1 21.08 -29.49 -23.89
N LYS A 2 22.18 -28.86 -24.34
CA LYS A 2 22.95 -27.82 -23.60
C LYS A 2 22.11 -26.67 -23.00
N LYS A 3 21.19 -26.05 -23.76
CA LYS A 3 20.35 -24.92 -23.26
C LYS A 3 19.39 -25.32 -22.13
N LYS A 4 18.82 -26.53 -22.17
CA LYS A 4 17.91 -27.02 -21.12
C LYS A 4 18.67 -27.30 -19.82
N ILE A 5 19.88 -27.86 -19.95
CA ILE A 5 20.78 -28.11 -18.82
C ILE A 5 21.19 -26.78 -18.18
N LEU A 6 21.58 -25.78 -18.98
CA LEU A 6 21.94 -24.46 -18.47
C LEU A 6 20.76 -23.79 -17.75
N TYR A 7 19.54 -23.91 -18.29
CA TYR A 7 18.34 -23.36 -17.65
C TYR A 7 18.04 -24.03 -16.31
N ALA A 8 18.10 -25.37 -16.25
CA ALA A 8 17.91 -26.11 -15.01
C ALA A 8 19.00 -25.76 -13.98
N ALA A 9 20.26 -25.66 -14.42
CA ALA A 9 21.38 -25.24 -13.57
C ALA A 9 21.18 -23.82 -13.02
N ALA A 10 20.69 -22.88 -13.83
CA ALA A 10 20.40 -21.52 -13.37
C ALA A 10 19.28 -21.48 -12.32
N VAL A 11 18.21 -22.26 -12.51
CA VAL A 11 17.12 -22.38 -11.52
C VAL A 11 17.63 -23.00 -10.23
N LEU A 12 18.42 -24.08 -10.30
CA LEU A 12 19.01 -24.72 -9.13
C LEU A 12 19.98 -23.79 -8.39
N ALA A 13 20.81 -23.04 -9.11
CA ALA A 13 21.70 -22.05 -8.52
C ALA A 13 20.92 -20.94 -7.79
N ALA A 14 19.85 -20.41 -8.42
CA ALA A 14 18.99 -19.42 -7.78
C ALA A 14 18.35 -19.96 -6.49
N LEU A 15 17.83 -21.20 -6.51
CA LEU A 15 17.27 -21.85 -5.32
C LEU A 15 18.32 -22.06 -4.22
N LEU A 16 19.55 -22.45 -4.59
CA LEU A 16 20.65 -22.59 -3.64
C LEU A 16 21.01 -21.25 -2.98
N PHE A 17 21.12 -20.16 -3.75
CA PHE A 17 21.41 -18.83 -3.19
C PHE A 17 20.29 -18.33 -2.28
N ILE A 18 19.03 -18.57 -2.63
CA ILE A 18 17.89 -18.24 -1.77
C ILE A 18 17.95 -19.03 -0.45
N TRP A 19 18.29 -20.32 -0.52
CA TRP A 19 18.44 -21.16 0.67
C TRP A 19 19.60 -20.71 1.56
N LEU A 20 20.76 -20.39 0.99
CA LEU A 20 21.92 -19.87 1.72
C LEU A 20 21.63 -18.50 2.38
N GLY A 21 20.82 -17.67 1.73
CA GLY A 21 20.36 -16.38 2.24
C GLY A 21 19.16 -16.46 3.19
N ASN A 22 18.74 -17.65 3.63
CA ASN A 22 17.62 -17.79 4.55
C ASN A 22 18.01 -17.36 5.97
N GLU A 23 17.55 -16.19 6.37
CA GLU A 23 17.76 -15.67 7.72
C GLU A 23 16.53 -15.80 8.62
N GLY A 24 15.37 -16.19 8.09
CA GLY A 24 14.11 -16.14 8.84
C GLY A 24 14.11 -16.99 10.13
N SER A 25 14.97 -17.99 10.23
CA SER A 25 15.15 -18.83 11.42
C SER A 25 16.43 -18.53 12.22
N LYS A 26 17.21 -17.52 11.83
CA LYS A 26 18.42 -17.12 12.56
C LYS A 26 18.03 -16.24 13.75
N PRO A 27 18.81 -16.25 14.85
CA PRO A 27 18.64 -15.29 15.94
C PRO A 27 18.79 -13.84 15.47
N LEU A 28 17.97 -12.95 15.99
CA LEU A 28 18.22 -11.51 15.94
C LEU A 28 19.15 -11.16 17.12
N VAL A 29 20.35 -10.68 16.84
CA VAL A 29 21.33 -10.29 17.86
C VAL A 29 21.46 -8.77 17.86
N LEU A 30 21.22 -8.16 19.02
CA LEU A 30 21.29 -6.72 19.24
C LEU A 30 22.44 -6.43 20.19
N LYS A 31 23.29 -5.44 19.89
CA LYS A 31 24.26 -4.92 20.86
C LYS A 31 23.54 -4.14 21.94
N GLY A 32 24.18 -3.94 23.09
CA GLY A 32 23.66 -3.07 24.15
C GLY A 32 23.33 -1.68 23.62
N THR A 33 24.18 -1.11 22.77
CA THR A 33 23.96 0.19 22.08
C THR A 33 22.86 0.17 21.03
N ASP A 34 22.34 -1.01 20.66
CA ASP A 34 21.17 -1.14 19.80
C ASP A 34 19.86 -0.94 20.55
N LEU A 35 19.89 -1.03 21.87
CA LEU A 35 18.75 -0.78 22.74
C LEU A 35 18.54 0.72 22.96
N ASN A 36 17.28 1.11 23.08
CA ASN A 36 16.90 2.44 23.53
C ASN A 36 17.23 2.56 25.02
N GLN A 37 18.14 3.47 25.36
CA GLN A 37 18.62 3.68 26.72
C GLN A 37 17.85 4.84 27.38
N THR A 38 17.45 4.64 28.62
CA THR A 38 16.82 5.67 29.46
C THR A 38 17.77 6.20 30.54
N ALA A 39 18.79 5.43 30.90
CA ALA A 39 19.83 5.78 31.86
C ALA A 39 21.12 4.99 31.58
N GLY A 40 22.20 5.34 32.27
CA GLY A 40 23.49 4.63 32.19
C GLY A 40 24.45 5.22 31.15
N VAL A 41 25.51 4.47 30.87
CA VAL A 41 26.57 4.83 29.92
C VAL A 41 26.72 3.75 28.85
N SER A 42 27.08 4.18 27.65
CA SER A 42 27.44 3.30 26.54
C SER A 42 28.91 3.44 26.18
N ASP A 43 29.52 2.37 25.70
CA ASP A 43 30.91 2.36 25.23
C ASP A 43 31.02 2.11 23.72
N TYR A 44 32.16 2.47 23.11
CA TYR A 44 32.47 2.26 21.70
C TYR A 44 32.48 0.77 21.31
N THR A 45 32.59 -0.14 22.27
CA THR A 45 32.50 -1.59 22.08
C THR A 45 31.07 -2.10 21.86
N GLY A 46 30.05 -1.25 22.05
CA GLY A 46 28.64 -1.59 21.83
C GLY A 46 27.90 -2.08 23.07
N LEU A 47 28.52 -2.07 24.26
CA LEU A 47 27.85 -2.40 25.52
C LEU A 47 27.18 -1.19 26.17
N ILE A 48 26.24 -1.46 27.07
CA ILE A 48 25.62 -0.47 27.96
C ILE A 48 25.80 -0.91 29.42
N ALA A 49 25.99 0.05 30.31
CA ALA A 49 26.24 -0.21 31.72
C ALA A 49 25.54 0.80 32.64
N ILE A 50 25.12 0.34 33.82
CA ILE A 50 24.58 1.16 34.90
C ILE A 50 25.02 0.59 36.26
N ASP A 51 25.24 1.45 37.24
CA ASP A 51 25.59 1.07 38.61
C ASP A 51 24.94 1.99 39.65
N GLU A 52 25.24 1.75 40.94
CA GLU A 52 24.72 2.53 42.07
C GLU A 52 25.05 4.03 41.99
N THR A 53 26.13 4.42 41.30
CA THR A 53 26.52 5.84 41.18
C THR A 53 25.53 6.65 40.37
N ALA A 54 24.72 5.99 39.53
CA ALA A 54 23.68 6.64 38.74
C ALA A 54 22.48 7.11 39.58
N ALA A 55 22.34 6.66 40.83
CA ALA A 55 21.19 6.94 41.71
C ALA A 55 19.83 6.74 40.99
N TYR A 56 19.76 5.73 40.12
CA TYR A 56 18.64 5.47 39.23
C TYR A 56 17.91 4.20 39.64
N TYR A 57 16.58 4.26 39.60
CA TYR A 57 15.68 3.13 39.78
C TYR A 57 14.64 3.16 38.66
N GLY A 58 14.54 2.09 37.88
CA GLY A 58 13.56 2.02 36.81
C GLY A 58 14.05 1.29 35.56
N MET A 59 13.42 1.57 34.44
CA MET A 59 13.76 0.99 33.15
C MET A 59 15.15 1.48 32.75
N PHE A 60 16.09 0.58 32.52
CA PHE A 60 17.46 0.90 32.11
C PHE A 60 17.58 0.97 30.58
N ALA A 61 17.02 -0.03 29.90
CA ALA A 61 17.05 -0.13 28.44
C ALA A 61 15.87 -0.96 27.92
N TYR A 62 15.51 -0.75 26.65
CA TYR A 62 14.47 -1.53 25.98
C TYR A 62 14.72 -1.67 24.47
N THR A 63 14.17 -2.72 23.86
CA THR A 63 14.23 -2.91 22.39
C THR A 63 13.25 -2.02 21.66
N ASP A 64 13.38 -1.91 20.33
CA ASP A 64 12.29 -1.43 19.49
C ASP A 64 11.05 -2.32 19.60
N ASP A 65 9.92 -1.82 19.11
CA ASP A 65 8.71 -2.62 18.90
C ASP A 65 8.99 -3.67 17.81
N TYR A 66 8.56 -4.91 18.03
CA TYR A 66 8.62 -6.00 17.06
C TYR A 66 7.24 -6.54 16.70
N VAL A 67 7.05 -6.91 15.44
CA VAL A 67 5.91 -7.70 14.96
C VAL A 67 6.34 -9.16 14.90
N LEU A 68 5.81 -9.96 15.83
CA LEU A 68 6.14 -11.38 15.97
C LEU A 68 4.87 -12.22 15.85
N ASP A 69 4.90 -13.22 14.97
CA ASP A 69 3.80 -14.16 14.84
C ASP A 69 3.61 -15.01 16.12
N LYS A 70 2.45 -15.66 16.24
CA LYS A 70 2.21 -16.64 17.32
C LYS A 70 3.33 -17.67 17.36
N GLY A 71 3.93 -17.90 18.53
CA GLY A 71 5.00 -18.89 18.68
C GLY A 71 5.77 -18.77 19.99
N THR A 72 6.75 -19.65 20.15
CA THR A 72 7.67 -19.66 21.29
C THR A 72 8.99 -19.02 20.90
N TYR A 73 9.50 -18.16 21.79
CA TYR A 73 10.68 -17.36 21.59
C TYR A 73 11.57 -17.42 22.83
N THR A 74 12.88 -17.31 22.64
CA THR A 74 13.85 -17.25 23.72
C THR A 74 14.63 -15.94 23.63
N ILE A 75 14.70 -15.23 24.76
CA ILE A 75 15.56 -14.06 24.95
C ILE A 75 16.82 -14.54 25.62
N ARG A 76 17.96 -14.24 25.01
CA ARG A 76 19.28 -14.61 25.49
C ARG A 76 20.12 -13.35 25.67
N PRO A 77 20.07 -12.69 26.84
CA PRO A 77 20.99 -11.61 27.15
C PRO A 77 22.37 -12.17 27.49
N GLU A 78 23.39 -11.48 27.02
CA GLU A 78 24.78 -11.62 27.44
C GLU A 78 25.09 -10.43 28.36
N TYR A 79 25.23 -10.70 29.65
CA TYR A 79 25.27 -9.66 30.68
C TYR A 79 26.20 -10.00 31.84
N SER A 80 26.57 -8.98 32.60
CA SER A 80 27.24 -9.08 33.89
C SER A 80 26.41 -8.31 34.92
N ASN A 81 26.16 -8.90 36.08
CA ASN A 81 25.23 -8.37 37.08
C ASN A 81 25.74 -8.69 38.48
N THR A 82 25.67 -7.76 39.42
CA THR A 82 26.09 -7.99 40.82
C THR A 82 24.91 -8.04 41.80
N SER A 83 23.67 -7.89 41.32
CA SER A 83 22.45 -7.92 42.14
C SER A 83 21.37 -8.79 41.50
N SER A 84 20.79 -9.71 42.26
CA SER A 84 19.65 -10.53 41.80
C SER A 84 18.32 -9.79 41.71
N ASP A 85 18.27 -8.51 42.09
CA ASP A 85 17.04 -7.70 42.08
C ASP A 85 16.67 -7.25 40.65
N ASN A 86 17.65 -7.04 39.78
CA ASN A 86 17.44 -6.55 38.41
C ASN A 86 16.54 -7.50 37.60
N ILE A 87 15.64 -6.98 36.76
CA ILE A 87 14.64 -7.79 36.04
C ILE A 87 14.65 -7.53 34.54
N ILE A 88 14.20 -8.52 33.79
CA ILE A 88 13.88 -8.44 32.37
C ILE A 88 12.41 -8.81 32.18
N GLU A 89 11.69 -7.98 31.42
CA GLU A 89 10.27 -8.12 31.14
C GLU A 89 9.99 -8.16 29.64
N VAL A 90 8.95 -8.88 29.24
CA VAL A 90 8.41 -8.89 27.88
C VAL A 90 7.02 -8.26 27.92
N TRP A 91 6.82 -7.27 27.07
CA TRP A 91 5.55 -6.57 26.95
C TRP A 91 5.00 -6.74 25.53
N ASP A 92 3.71 -7.00 25.41
CA ASP A 92 2.97 -7.09 24.14
C ASP A 92 1.77 -6.14 24.21
N ASN A 93 1.70 -5.18 23.29
CA ASN A 93 0.57 -4.26 23.14
C ASN A 93 0.11 -3.61 24.48
N GLY A 94 1.08 -3.23 25.32
CA GLY A 94 0.82 -2.60 26.62
C GLY A 94 0.53 -3.56 27.78
N THR A 95 0.55 -4.87 27.56
CA THR A 95 0.36 -5.89 28.60
C THR A 95 1.67 -6.63 28.86
N LYS A 96 1.98 -6.92 30.12
CA LYS A 96 3.15 -7.73 30.48
C LYS A 96 2.86 -9.21 30.22
N VAL A 97 3.72 -9.85 29.41
CA VAL A 97 3.59 -11.26 29.02
C VAL A 97 4.47 -12.16 29.88
N ALA A 98 5.68 -11.71 30.20
CA ALA A 98 6.64 -12.47 30.99
C ALA A 98 7.58 -11.56 31.79
N GLN A 99 8.12 -12.08 32.89
CA GLN A 99 9.09 -11.42 33.75
C GLN A 99 10.05 -12.46 34.35
N TRP A 100 11.33 -12.11 34.41
CA TRP A 100 12.34 -12.88 35.12
C TRP A 100 13.31 -11.98 35.87
N SER A 101 13.85 -12.46 36.98
CA SER A 101 14.99 -11.84 37.66
C SER A 101 16.29 -12.25 36.97
N LEU A 102 17.19 -11.29 36.78
CA LEU A 102 18.54 -11.51 36.29
C LEU A 102 19.39 -12.05 37.44
N GLU A 103 19.97 -13.24 37.28
CA GLU A 103 20.86 -13.83 38.28
C GLU A 103 22.05 -12.90 38.57
N SER A 104 22.53 -12.87 39.83
CA SER A 104 23.83 -12.28 40.15
C SER A 104 24.92 -13.17 39.57
N THR A 105 25.88 -12.55 38.89
CA THR A 105 27.03 -13.20 38.28
C THR A 105 28.35 -12.77 38.92
N ASP A 106 28.28 -12.04 40.04
CA ASP A 106 29.42 -11.44 40.74
C ASP A 106 30.33 -10.64 39.80
N GLY A 107 29.73 -9.96 38.81
CA GLY A 107 30.45 -9.17 37.82
C GLY A 107 31.03 -9.98 36.66
N VAL A 108 30.87 -11.30 36.64
CA VAL A 108 31.33 -12.17 35.54
C VAL A 108 30.33 -12.14 34.39
N LYS A 109 30.84 -12.01 33.17
CA LYS A 109 30.03 -12.05 31.95
C LYS A 109 29.41 -13.45 31.75
N THR A 110 28.09 -13.53 31.64
CA THR A 110 27.36 -14.79 31.45
C THR A 110 26.28 -14.68 30.37
N THR A 111 25.71 -15.83 30.01
CA THR A 111 24.57 -15.93 29.10
C THR A 111 23.50 -16.82 29.71
N ARG A 112 22.24 -16.37 29.66
CA ARG A 112 21.07 -17.11 30.17
C ARG A 112 19.92 -17.07 29.17
N ASP A 113 19.06 -18.09 29.19
CA ASP A 113 17.92 -18.22 28.30
C ASP A 113 16.61 -18.01 29.05
N TYR A 114 15.80 -17.06 28.58
CA TYR A 114 14.47 -16.76 29.10
C TYR A 114 13.43 -17.02 28.01
N THR A 115 12.57 -18.02 28.19
CA THR A 115 11.63 -18.48 27.15
C THR A 115 10.21 -18.03 27.44
N PHE A 116 9.55 -17.42 26.46
CA PHE A 116 8.13 -17.04 26.51
C PHE A 116 7.39 -17.57 25.29
N THR A 117 6.05 -17.65 25.40
CA THR A 117 5.17 -18.03 24.31
C THR A 117 4.14 -16.93 24.08
N LEU A 118 3.94 -16.58 22.81
CA LEU A 118 2.86 -15.70 22.37
C LEU A 118 1.70 -16.57 21.88
N ASP A 119 0.52 -16.37 22.48
CA ASP A 119 -0.70 -17.10 22.09
C ASP A 119 -1.35 -16.58 20.81
N LYS A 120 -0.99 -15.35 20.43
CA LYS A 120 -1.43 -14.64 19.22
C LYS A 120 -0.25 -13.88 18.58
N THR A 121 -0.42 -13.42 17.35
CA THR A 121 0.55 -12.50 16.73
C THR A 121 0.58 -11.18 17.50
N SER A 122 1.77 -10.74 17.89
CA SER A 122 2.01 -9.43 18.47
C SER A 122 2.36 -8.42 17.38
N GLN A 123 1.81 -7.21 17.50
CA GLN A 123 2.15 -6.07 16.64
C GLN A 123 3.16 -5.10 17.30
N GLN A 124 3.39 -5.27 18.61
CA GLN A 124 4.20 -4.39 19.44
C GLN A 124 4.79 -5.16 20.61
N LEU A 125 5.72 -6.06 20.31
CA LEU A 125 6.49 -6.73 21.33
C LEU A 125 7.78 -5.97 21.59
N HIS A 126 8.06 -5.62 22.83
CA HIS A 126 9.35 -5.07 23.21
C HIS A 126 9.82 -5.66 24.54
N ILE A 127 11.13 -5.77 24.65
CA ILE A 127 11.82 -6.34 25.81
C ILE A 127 12.34 -5.17 26.64
N ARG A 128 12.04 -5.17 27.94
CA ARG A 128 12.45 -4.12 28.89
C ARG A 128 13.39 -4.69 29.93
N ILE A 129 14.46 -3.98 30.22
CA ILE A 129 15.40 -4.29 31.29
C ILE A 129 15.28 -3.21 32.36
N TYR A 130 15.11 -3.61 33.62
CA TYR A 130 15.02 -2.70 34.75
C TYR A 130 16.20 -2.88 35.68
N TYR A 131 16.74 -1.73 36.10
CA TYR A 131 17.74 -1.62 37.15
C TYR A 131 17.05 -1.20 38.45
N GLN A 132 17.21 -2.01 39.51
CA GLN A 132 16.53 -1.80 40.80
C GLN A 132 17.34 -0.94 41.78
N GLY A 133 18.36 -0.21 41.32
CA GLY A 133 19.13 0.72 42.15
C GLY A 133 20.20 0.08 43.03
N LYS A 134 20.51 -1.21 42.84
CA LYS A 134 21.56 -1.93 43.59
C LYS A 134 22.52 -2.66 42.66
N GLY A 135 23.79 -2.65 43.02
CA GLY A 135 24.87 -3.30 42.29
C GLY A 135 25.23 -2.61 40.97
N SER A 136 25.64 -3.40 40.00
CA SER A 136 25.99 -2.99 38.66
C SER A 136 25.40 -3.98 37.66
N LEU A 137 24.95 -3.44 36.53
CA LEU A 137 24.38 -4.20 35.43
C LEU A 137 25.04 -3.73 34.13
N ILE A 138 25.69 -4.66 33.44
CA ILE A 138 26.30 -4.46 32.13
C ILE A 138 25.62 -5.40 31.16
N VAL A 139 25.12 -4.86 30.05
CA VAL A 139 24.49 -5.64 28.97
C VAL A 139 25.35 -5.48 27.72
N ASN A 140 25.90 -6.60 27.25
CA ASN A 140 26.71 -6.62 26.04
C ASN A 140 25.83 -6.79 24.81
N ASN A 141 25.02 -7.85 24.80
CA ASN A 141 24.17 -8.22 23.68
C ASN A 141 22.84 -8.79 24.19
N ILE A 142 21.79 -8.71 23.39
CA ILE A 142 20.54 -9.43 23.58
C ILE A 142 20.21 -10.16 22.28
N SER A 143 20.07 -11.48 22.37
CA SER A 143 19.58 -12.28 21.23
C SER A 143 18.12 -12.66 21.41
N LEU A 144 17.30 -12.39 20.40
CA LEU A 144 15.95 -12.94 20.28
C LEU A 144 15.97 -14.14 19.33
N ILE A 145 15.56 -15.30 19.83
CA ILE A 145 15.69 -16.59 19.12
C ILE A 145 14.29 -17.18 18.91
N PRO A 146 13.85 -17.42 17.66
CA PRO A 146 12.59 -18.11 17.39
C PRO A 146 12.78 -19.62 17.51
N HIS A 147 11.84 -20.34 18.13
CA HIS A 147 11.86 -21.82 18.11
C HIS A 147 11.50 -22.40 16.73
N GLY A 148 10.93 -21.58 15.84
CA GLY A 148 10.65 -21.91 14.44
C GLY A 148 11.35 -20.93 13.49
N ALA A 149 10.61 -19.91 13.06
CA ALA A 149 11.13 -18.84 12.23
C ALA A 149 10.33 -17.56 12.50
N PHE A 150 10.99 -16.41 12.41
CA PHE A 150 10.36 -15.10 12.38
C PHE A 150 9.50 -14.89 11.12
N TYR A 151 10.01 -15.32 9.96
CA TYR A 151 9.36 -15.17 8.66
C TYR A 151 9.86 -16.21 7.65
N ARG A 152 9.20 -16.30 6.49
CA ARG A 152 9.38 -17.35 5.46
C ARG A 152 9.74 -16.80 4.08
N ASP A 153 10.41 -15.65 4.02
CA ASP A 153 10.80 -14.96 2.77
C ASP A 153 11.52 -15.86 1.77
N ALA A 154 12.49 -16.66 2.23
CA ALA A 154 13.26 -17.55 1.36
C ALA A 154 12.35 -18.58 0.65
N TRP A 155 11.36 -19.15 1.35
CA TRP A 155 10.41 -20.09 0.76
C TRP A 155 9.52 -19.42 -0.28
N PHE A 156 9.06 -18.21 -0.01
CA PHE A 156 8.28 -17.42 -0.96
C PHE A 156 9.10 -17.09 -2.22
N LEU A 157 10.33 -16.62 -2.06
CA LEU A 157 11.21 -16.33 -3.20
C LEU A 157 11.53 -17.59 -4.01
N ALA A 158 11.76 -18.73 -3.35
CA ALA A 158 11.94 -20.01 -4.02
C ALA A 158 10.71 -20.41 -4.86
N ALA A 159 9.50 -20.25 -4.30
CA ALA A 159 8.25 -20.48 -5.02
C ALA A 159 8.10 -19.54 -6.23
N VAL A 160 8.46 -18.26 -6.09
CA VAL A 160 8.47 -17.29 -7.20
C VAL A 160 9.44 -17.71 -8.30
N VAL A 161 10.67 -18.13 -7.96
CA VAL A 161 11.64 -18.63 -8.94
C VAL A 161 11.11 -19.85 -9.69
N ILE A 162 10.49 -20.80 -8.99
CA ILE A 162 9.87 -21.98 -9.61
C ILE A 162 8.71 -21.57 -10.53
N LEU A 163 7.86 -20.64 -10.10
CA LEU A 163 6.74 -20.15 -10.92
C LEU A 163 7.23 -19.42 -12.17
N LEU A 164 8.28 -18.59 -12.06
CA LEU A 164 8.95 -17.96 -13.18
C LEU A 164 9.58 -18.99 -14.10
N ALA A 165 10.13 -20.08 -13.55
CA ALA A 165 10.69 -21.16 -14.34
C ALA A 165 9.62 -21.89 -15.17
N ILE A 166 8.50 -22.24 -14.53
CA ILE A 166 7.34 -22.87 -15.19
C ILE A 166 6.78 -21.94 -16.27
N THR A 167 6.63 -20.64 -15.95
CA THR A 167 6.16 -19.63 -16.89
C THR A 167 7.11 -19.49 -18.09
N GLY A 168 8.42 -19.50 -17.85
CA GLY A 168 9.44 -19.49 -18.90
C GLY A 168 9.34 -20.69 -19.84
N VAL A 169 9.09 -21.89 -19.30
CA VAL A 169 8.87 -23.11 -20.10
C VAL A 169 7.58 -23.01 -20.93
N PHE A 170 6.49 -22.50 -20.34
CA PHE A 170 5.23 -22.28 -21.05
C PHE A 170 5.40 -21.26 -22.18
N LEU A 171 6.01 -20.12 -21.90
CA LEU A 171 6.30 -19.07 -22.89
C LEU A 171 7.21 -19.57 -24.01
N ALA A 172 8.26 -20.34 -23.70
CA ALA A 172 9.12 -20.95 -24.71
C ALA A 172 8.36 -21.95 -25.59
N SER A 173 7.39 -22.68 -25.02
CA SER A 173 6.55 -23.61 -25.77
C SER A 173 5.52 -22.88 -26.65
N TYR A 174 4.96 -21.78 -26.14
CA TYR A 174 4.06 -20.90 -26.88
C TYR A 174 4.79 -20.22 -28.05
N GLU A 175 6.00 -19.71 -27.82
CA GLU A 175 6.87 -19.08 -28.81
C GLU A 175 7.26 -20.04 -29.94
N LYS A 176 7.41 -21.34 -29.67
CA LYS A 176 7.60 -22.34 -30.73
C LYS A 176 6.40 -22.48 -31.66
N LYS A 177 5.18 -22.30 -31.13
CA LYS A 177 3.93 -22.35 -31.91
C LYS A 177 3.61 -21.01 -32.57
N HIS A 178 4.02 -19.91 -31.95
CA HIS A 178 3.75 -18.54 -32.39
C HIS A 178 5.04 -17.70 -32.30
N PRO A 179 5.97 -17.87 -33.25
CA PRO A 179 7.25 -17.19 -33.20
C PRO A 179 7.08 -15.68 -33.24
N SER A 180 7.67 -14.99 -32.26
CA SER A 180 7.73 -13.54 -32.20
C SER A 180 8.93 -13.00 -32.98
N GLY A 181 8.71 -11.88 -33.66
CA GLY A 181 9.76 -11.21 -34.44
C GLY A 181 10.88 -10.66 -33.54
N ARG A 182 12.09 -10.50 -34.07
CA ARG A 182 13.25 -9.95 -33.34
C ARG A 182 12.91 -8.64 -32.62
N GLU A 183 12.20 -7.74 -33.27
CA GLU A 183 11.80 -6.46 -32.68
C GLU A 183 10.86 -6.60 -31.48
N GLN A 184 9.94 -7.57 -31.51
CA GLN A 184 9.02 -7.80 -30.38
C GLN A 184 9.79 -8.29 -29.15
N LYS A 185 10.79 -9.16 -29.37
CA LYS A 185 11.70 -9.64 -28.30
C LYS A 185 12.53 -8.51 -27.73
N VAL A 186 13.14 -7.68 -28.58
CA VAL A 186 13.88 -6.49 -28.14
C VAL A 186 12.99 -5.54 -27.35
N THR A 187 11.77 -5.28 -27.83
CA THR A 187 10.80 -4.43 -27.11
C THR A 187 10.46 -5.01 -25.74
N PHE A 188 10.21 -6.32 -25.65
CA PHE A 188 9.95 -6.99 -24.39
C PHE A 188 11.15 -6.87 -23.42
N LEU A 189 12.37 -7.10 -23.90
CA LEU A 189 13.58 -6.96 -23.07
C LEU A 189 13.79 -5.52 -22.59
N ILE A 190 13.51 -4.51 -23.42
CA ILE A 190 13.57 -3.10 -23.01
C ILE A 190 12.54 -2.82 -21.92
N LEU A 191 11.29 -3.26 -22.09
CA LEU A 191 10.23 -3.04 -21.10
C LEU A 191 10.50 -3.78 -19.78
N ALA A 192 11.00 -5.02 -19.85
CA ALA A 192 11.42 -5.78 -18.68
C ALA A 192 12.61 -5.10 -17.97
N GLY A 193 13.60 -4.62 -18.73
CA GLY A 193 14.74 -3.86 -18.21
C GLY A 193 14.30 -2.57 -17.52
N LEU A 194 13.39 -1.80 -18.11
CA LEU A 194 12.81 -0.60 -17.49
C LEU A 194 12.06 -0.91 -16.19
N CYS A 195 11.28 -2.01 -16.18
CA CYS A 195 10.57 -2.45 -14.98
C CYS A 195 11.54 -2.84 -13.86
N LEU A 196 12.60 -3.60 -14.18
CA LEU A 196 13.62 -3.98 -13.20
C LEU A 196 14.40 -2.77 -12.71
N TYR A 197 14.76 -1.85 -13.61
CA TYR A 197 15.50 -0.64 -13.26
C TYR A 197 14.70 0.26 -12.33
N SER A 198 13.43 0.54 -12.66
CA SER A 198 12.53 1.32 -11.78
C SER A 198 12.23 0.66 -10.42
N SER A 199 12.41 -0.66 -10.34
CA SER A 199 12.22 -1.45 -9.13
C SER A 199 13.53 -1.76 -8.41
N MET A 200 14.68 -1.30 -8.90
CA MET A 200 15.99 -1.57 -8.33
C MET A 200 16.06 -1.26 -6.82
N PRO A 201 15.51 -0.13 -6.33
CA PRO A 201 15.57 0.19 -4.91
C PRO A 201 14.80 -0.80 -4.02
N LEU A 202 13.80 -1.52 -4.55
CA LEU A 202 13.07 -2.55 -3.81
C LEU A 202 13.92 -3.79 -3.48
N PHE A 203 15.00 -4.02 -4.23
CA PHE A 203 15.88 -5.18 -4.02
C PHE A 203 16.94 -4.96 -2.94
N ILE A 204 17.02 -3.76 -2.35
CA ILE A 204 17.80 -3.52 -1.14
C ILE A 204 17.17 -4.34 0.00
N GLN A 205 18.00 -5.00 0.81
CA GLN A 205 17.52 -5.87 1.89
C GLN A 205 16.79 -5.08 2.98
N ALA A 206 17.30 -3.89 3.31
CA ALA A 206 16.71 -2.98 4.26
C ALA A 206 15.31 -2.50 3.88
N PHE A 207 14.53 -2.10 4.88
CA PHE A 207 13.20 -1.52 4.71
C PHE A 207 13.17 -0.09 5.23
N ALA A 208 13.43 0.87 4.33
CA ALA A 208 13.46 2.28 4.72
C ALA A 208 12.06 2.81 5.08
N GLN A 209 11.99 3.59 6.15
CA GLN A 209 10.79 4.34 6.49
C GLN A 209 10.57 5.49 5.49
N ALA A 210 9.30 5.70 5.15
CA ALA A 210 8.81 6.84 4.39
C ALA A 210 7.51 7.35 5.01
N ASP A 211 7.09 8.57 4.65
CA ASP A 211 6.04 9.34 5.33
C ASP A 211 4.79 8.51 5.70
N ASP A 212 4.22 7.78 4.72
CA ASP A 212 2.93 7.08 4.82
C ASP A 212 3.09 5.56 5.00
N VAL A 213 4.33 5.03 5.00
CA VAL A 213 4.58 3.57 4.97
C VAL A 213 4.04 2.88 6.21
N CYS A 214 4.30 3.45 7.39
CA CYS A 214 3.83 2.95 8.68
C CYS A 214 2.31 2.69 8.69
N TYR A 215 1.53 3.63 8.14
CA TYR A 215 0.09 3.52 8.01
C TYR A 215 -0.31 2.35 7.10
N HIS A 216 0.34 2.20 5.95
CA HIS A 216 0.06 1.10 5.04
C HIS A 216 0.44 -0.26 5.61
N LEU A 217 1.53 -0.35 6.37
CA LEU A 217 1.93 -1.56 7.08
C LEU A 217 0.87 -1.98 8.11
N LEU A 218 0.32 -1.02 8.86
CA LEU A 218 -0.72 -1.28 9.87
C LEU A 218 -1.98 -1.82 9.21
N ARG A 219 -2.33 -1.30 8.03
CA ARG A 219 -3.47 -1.78 7.25
C ARG A 219 -3.26 -3.20 6.72
N ILE A 220 -2.04 -3.56 6.32
CA ILE A 220 -1.72 -4.92 5.86
C ILE A 220 -1.88 -5.92 7.02
N GLU A 221 -1.32 -5.61 8.18
CA GLU A 221 -1.49 -6.44 9.39
C GLU A 221 -2.95 -6.47 9.86
N GLY A 222 -3.63 -5.32 9.85
CA GLY A 222 -5.05 -5.23 10.20
C GLY A 222 -5.97 -6.04 9.29
N LEU A 223 -5.67 -6.11 7.98
CA LEU A 223 -6.38 -7.00 7.05
C LEU A 223 -6.08 -8.47 7.36
N LYS A 224 -4.82 -8.82 7.63
CA LYS A 224 -4.42 -10.18 8.02
C LYS A 224 -5.17 -10.62 9.29
N ASP A 225 -5.15 -9.80 10.33
CA ASP A 225 -5.81 -10.09 11.61
C ASP A 225 -7.34 -10.10 11.46
N GLY A 226 -7.91 -9.20 10.64
CA GLY A 226 -9.34 -9.21 10.33
C GLY A 226 -9.80 -10.48 9.61
N MET A 227 -8.99 -11.01 8.69
CA MET A 227 -9.26 -12.31 8.04
C MET A 227 -9.19 -13.47 9.04
N LEU A 228 -8.22 -13.47 9.96
CA LEU A 228 -8.12 -14.45 11.04
C LEU A 228 -9.27 -14.35 12.05
N ASP A 229 -9.82 -13.16 12.23
CA ASP A 229 -11.06 -12.91 12.99
C ASP A 229 -12.34 -13.33 12.22
N GLY A 230 -12.20 -13.84 10.98
CA GLY A 230 -13.32 -14.32 10.18
C GLY A 230 -14.11 -13.21 9.48
N GLN A 231 -13.53 -12.01 9.35
CA GLN A 231 -14.12 -10.92 8.58
C GLN A 231 -13.71 -11.02 7.10
N PHE A 232 -14.70 -11.04 6.20
CA PHE A 232 -14.47 -10.83 4.78
C PHE A 232 -15.69 -10.17 4.11
N PRO A 233 -15.52 -9.03 3.42
CA PRO A 233 -14.38 -8.10 3.52
C PRO A 233 -14.13 -7.60 4.95
N VAL A 234 -12.89 -7.24 5.28
CA VAL A 234 -12.49 -6.74 6.60
C VAL A 234 -12.93 -5.29 6.79
N VAL A 235 -13.83 -5.05 7.74
CA VAL A 235 -14.38 -3.71 8.02
C VAL A 235 -13.68 -3.04 9.20
N ILE A 236 -13.34 -3.82 10.23
CA ILE A 236 -12.65 -3.36 11.43
C ILE A 236 -11.32 -4.12 11.55
N PHE A 237 -10.22 -3.40 11.73
CA PHE A 237 -8.95 -4.00 12.12
C PHE A 237 -8.98 -4.33 13.61
N PRO A 238 -8.97 -5.61 14.00
CA PRO A 238 -9.25 -6.00 15.38
C PRO A 238 -8.16 -5.58 16.39
N GLU A 239 -6.88 -5.69 16.03
CA GLU A 239 -5.76 -5.45 16.96
C GLU A 239 -5.32 -3.97 17.01
N ALA A 240 -5.84 -3.13 16.12
CA ALA A 240 -5.55 -1.69 16.11
C ALA A 240 -6.11 -0.99 17.37
N LEU A 241 -5.56 0.19 17.70
CA LEU A 241 -5.93 0.98 18.89
C LEU A 241 -5.84 0.17 20.21
N ALA A 242 -4.70 -0.49 20.45
CA ALA A 242 -4.48 -1.37 21.60
C ALA A 242 -5.55 -2.47 21.71
N GLY A 243 -5.94 -3.05 20.57
CA GLY A 243 -7.00 -4.05 20.47
C GLY A 243 -8.43 -3.50 20.53
N ASN A 244 -8.67 -2.20 20.64
CA ASN A 244 -10.04 -1.65 20.66
C ASN A 244 -10.69 -1.65 19.27
N GLY A 245 -9.90 -1.78 18.22
CA GLY A 245 -10.36 -1.89 16.84
C GLY A 245 -10.40 -0.56 16.09
N TYR A 246 -10.05 -0.58 14.80
CA TYR A 246 -10.00 0.61 13.94
C TYR A 246 -10.78 0.42 12.62
N LEU A 247 -11.45 1.46 12.14
CA LEU A 247 -12.27 1.41 10.95
C LEU A 247 -11.43 1.39 9.65
N ASN A 248 -11.51 0.31 8.88
CA ASN A 248 -10.79 0.17 7.60
C ASN A 248 -11.55 0.78 6.40
N SER A 249 -12.89 0.91 6.47
CA SER A 249 -13.74 1.22 5.31
C SER A 249 -13.52 2.62 4.71
N MET A 250 -12.72 3.49 5.34
CA MET A 250 -12.47 4.86 4.90
C MET A 250 -11.40 4.98 3.81
N TYR A 251 -10.65 3.91 3.57
CA TYR A 251 -9.66 3.86 2.50
C TYR A 251 -9.86 2.61 1.65
N PRO A 252 -9.63 2.67 0.33
CA PRO A 252 -9.63 1.47 -0.52
C PRO A 252 -8.57 0.46 -0.06
N TYR A 253 -8.90 -0.84 -0.13
CA TYR A 253 -8.03 -1.91 0.36
C TYR A 253 -8.00 -3.18 -0.51
N LEU A 254 -8.58 -3.17 -1.71
CA LEU A 254 -8.59 -4.34 -2.60
C LEU A 254 -7.18 -4.90 -2.84
N PHE A 255 -6.26 -4.02 -3.22
CA PHE A 255 -4.89 -4.43 -3.54
C PHE A 255 -4.08 -4.82 -2.30
N LEU A 256 -4.46 -4.35 -1.11
CA LEU A 256 -3.81 -4.69 0.15
C LEU A 256 -4.10 -6.13 0.60
N TYR A 257 -5.13 -6.78 0.05
CA TYR A 257 -5.30 -8.23 0.27
C TYR A 257 -4.14 -9.05 -0.29
N ILE A 258 -3.42 -8.56 -1.32
CA ILE A 258 -2.25 -9.27 -1.86
C ILE A 258 -1.16 -9.42 -0.78
N PRO A 259 -0.60 -8.34 -0.21
CA PRO A 259 0.37 -8.47 0.87
C PRO A 259 -0.23 -9.10 2.14
N ALA A 260 -1.51 -8.86 2.47
CA ALA A 260 -2.11 -9.48 3.65
C ALA A 260 -2.19 -11.02 3.54
N VAL A 261 -2.47 -11.56 2.35
CA VAL A 261 -2.42 -13.01 2.09
C VAL A 261 -0.99 -13.54 2.18
N LEU A 262 0.01 -12.79 1.70
CA LEU A 262 1.42 -13.17 1.87
C LEU A 262 1.80 -13.23 3.35
N ARG A 263 1.30 -12.30 4.18
CA ARG A 263 1.46 -12.36 5.64
C ARG A 263 0.86 -13.59 6.26
N LEU A 264 -0.32 -14.05 5.81
CA LEU A 264 -0.91 -15.32 6.27
C LEU A 264 -0.02 -16.54 5.98
N PHE A 265 0.80 -16.49 4.93
CA PHE A 265 1.79 -17.53 4.60
C PHE A 265 3.13 -17.35 5.34
N GLY A 266 3.24 -16.36 6.23
CA GLY A 266 4.44 -16.08 7.03
C GLY A 266 5.53 -15.33 6.27
N VAL A 267 5.23 -14.74 5.09
CA VAL A 267 6.17 -13.82 4.42
C VAL A 267 6.31 -12.56 5.25
N SER A 268 7.50 -11.97 5.37
CA SER A 268 7.72 -10.74 6.14
C SER A 268 6.86 -9.59 5.62
N LEU A 269 6.59 -8.63 6.51
CA LEU A 269 5.81 -7.44 6.17
C LEU A 269 6.51 -6.58 5.12
N ALA A 270 7.82 -6.41 5.26
CA ALA A 270 8.67 -5.73 4.28
C ALA A 270 8.59 -6.36 2.88
N LEU A 271 8.78 -7.69 2.76
CA LEU A 271 8.76 -8.35 1.46
C LEU A 271 7.35 -8.38 0.85
N SER A 272 6.31 -8.52 1.67
CA SER A 272 4.92 -8.46 1.23
C SER A 272 4.59 -7.10 0.61
N TYR A 273 4.98 -6.00 1.26
CA TYR A 273 4.81 -4.63 0.76
C TYR A 273 5.61 -4.39 -0.54
N LYS A 274 6.90 -4.76 -0.56
CA LYS A 274 7.77 -4.66 -1.76
C LYS A 274 7.21 -5.43 -2.95
N THR A 275 6.63 -6.61 -2.71
CA THR A 275 5.99 -7.43 -3.75
C THR A 275 4.82 -6.70 -4.41
N LEU A 276 3.97 -6.03 -3.64
CA LEU A 276 2.85 -5.26 -4.18
C LEU A 276 3.33 -4.11 -5.09
N ILE A 277 4.35 -3.35 -4.66
CA ILE A 277 4.93 -2.27 -5.48
C ILE A 277 5.52 -2.85 -6.77
N PHE A 278 6.25 -3.96 -6.69
CA PHE A 278 6.82 -4.60 -7.86
C PHE A 278 5.74 -5.04 -8.86
N MET A 279 4.64 -5.63 -8.38
CA MET A 279 3.48 -5.97 -9.19
C MET A 279 2.84 -4.72 -9.84
N ALA A 280 2.74 -3.62 -9.10
CA ALA A 280 2.23 -2.35 -9.60
C ALA A 280 3.13 -1.79 -10.73
N ASN A 281 4.45 -1.91 -10.62
CA ASN A 281 5.39 -1.49 -11.67
C ASN A 281 5.26 -2.36 -12.93
N ILE A 282 5.14 -3.68 -12.79
CA ILE A 282 4.88 -4.59 -13.92
C ILE A 282 3.57 -4.19 -14.62
N ALA A 283 2.50 -4.00 -13.85
CA ALA A 283 1.21 -3.59 -14.38
C ALA A 283 1.28 -2.23 -15.08
N THR A 284 2.00 -1.26 -14.50
CA THR A 284 2.18 0.08 -15.06
C THR A 284 2.87 0.02 -16.42
N VAL A 285 3.98 -0.72 -16.54
CA VAL A 285 4.71 -0.87 -17.80
C VAL A 285 3.83 -1.55 -18.85
N ALA A 286 3.15 -2.64 -18.47
CA ALA A 286 2.29 -3.40 -19.38
C ALA A 286 1.10 -2.56 -19.88
N ILE A 287 0.40 -1.87 -18.98
CA ILE A 287 -0.76 -1.02 -19.27
C ILE A 287 -0.34 0.16 -20.14
N THR A 288 0.69 0.88 -19.74
CA THR A 288 1.13 2.10 -20.44
C THR A 288 1.57 1.79 -21.85
N PHE A 289 2.38 0.75 -22.05
CA PHE A 289 2.81 0.32 -23.38
C PHE A 289 1.62 -0.11 -24.25
N ARG A 290 0.67 -0.88 -23.70
CA ARG A 290 -0.55 -1.31 -24.39
C ARG A 290 -1.41 -0.12 -24.82
N VAL A 291 -1.52 0.88 -23.96
CA VAL A 291 -2.26 2.11 -24.19
C VAL A 291 -1.62 2.92 -25.31
N PHE A 292 -0.32 3.22 -25.25
CA PHE A 292 0.35 3.98 -26.31
C PHE A 292 0.24 3.29 -27.68
N LYS A 293 0.39 1.96 -27.72
CA LYS A 293 0.21 1.17 -28.94
C LYS A 293 -1.19 1.30 -29.56
N SER A 294 -2.18 1.71 -28.77
CA SER A 294 -3.54 1.96 -29.25
C SER A 294 -3.77 3.37 -29.80
N LEU A 295 -2.88 4.33 -29.48
CA LEU A 295 -2.98 5.75 -29.83
C LEU A 295 -2.02 6.16 -30.95
N THR A 296 -0.88 5.49 -31.05
CA THR A 296 0.15 5.77 -32.06
C THR A 296 0.67 4.48 -32.70
N ARG A 297 1.09 4.59 -33.97
CA ARG A 297 1.78 3.51 -34.70
C ARG A 297 3.28 3.51 -34.44
N SER A 298 3.83 4.59 -33.88
CA SER A 298 5.26 4.71 -33.60
C SER A 298 5.66 3.84 -32.41
N LYS A 299 6.50 2.83 -32.67
CA LYS A 299 7.07 1.97 -31.62
C LYS A 299 7.97 2.76 -30.67
N TYR A 300 8.74 3.71 -31.20
CA TYR A 300 9.58 4.60 -30.41
C TYR A 300 8.74 5.45 -29.45
N ALA A 301 7.61 5.99 -29.90
CA ALA A 301 6.69 6.72 -29.03
C ALA A 301 6.12 5.82 -27.92
N CYS A 302 5.78 4.56 -28.23
CA CYS A 302 5.29 3.61 -27.22
C CYS A 302 6.35 3.32 -26.15
N ILE A 303 7.60 3.10 -26.55
CA ILE A 303 8.70 2.83 -25.62
C ILE A 303 9.03 4.09 -24.81
N LEU A 304 9.17 5.25 -25.46
CA LEU A 304 9.48 6.52 -24.80
C LEU A 304 8.40 6.88 -23.77
N GLY A 305 7.12 6.84 -24.16
CA GLY A 305 6.01 7.17 -23.27
C GLY A 305 5.94 6.23 -22.07
N THR A 306 6.29 4.95 -22.26
CA THR A 306 6.36 3.99 -21.15
C THR A 306 7.56 4.26 -20.25
N ALA A 307 8.73 4.56 -20.81
CA ALA A 307 9.94 4.87 -20.06
C ALA A 307 9.76 6.14 -19.22
N LEU A 308 9.31 7.24 -19.84
CA LEU A 308 9.05 8.51 -19.15
C LEU A 308 8.01 8.38 -18.04
N TYR A 309 7.03 7.49 -18.21
CA TYR A 309 5.98 7.32 -17.22
C TYR A 309 6.40 6.45 -16.03
N ILE A 310 7.02 5.29 -16.27
CA ILE A 310 7.48 4.42 -15.18
C ILE A 310 8.60 5.10 -14.39
N LEU A 311 9.37 5.97 -15.04
CA LEU A 311 10.47 6.71 -14.43
C LEU A 311 10.13 8.18 -14.10
N MET A 312 8.84 8.54 -14.04
CA MET A 312 8.44 9.90 -13.70
C MET A 312 8.92 10.26 -12.27
N PRO A 313 9.63 11.39 -12.06
CA PRO A 313 10.16 11.74 -10.74
C PRO A 313 9.10 11.73 -9.63
N TYR A 314 7.94 12.32 -9.89
CA TYR A 314 6.81 12.29 -8.95
C TYR A 314 6.34 10.88 -8.59
N ARG A 315 6.43 9.91 -9.51
CA ARG A 315 6.10 8.50 -9.23
C ARG A 315 7.14 7.88 -8.27
N PHE A 316 8.43 8.16 -8.46
CA PHE A 316 9.47 7.72 -7.52
C PHE A 316 9.27 8.30 -6.13
N THR A 317 8.96 9.60 -6.04
CA THR A 317 8.68 10.26 -4.77
C THR A 317 7.49 9.61 -4.05
N ASN A 318 6.43 9.25 -4.77
CA ASN A 318 5.30 8.54 -4.19
C ASN A 318 5.65 7.12 -3.72
N ILE A 319 6.56 6.41 -4.39
CA ILE A 319 6.94 5.05 -4.00
C ILE A 319 7.94 5.05 -2.83
N TYR A 320 9.02 5.82 -2.94
CA TYR A 320 10.22 5.65 -2.10
C TYR A 320 10.41 6.76 -1.06
N ALA A 321 9.99 8.00 -1.34
CA ALA A 321 10.16 9.11 -0.39
C ALA A 321 8.96 9.25 0.56
N ARG A 322 7.75 9.21 -0.02
CA ARG A 322 6.48 9.34 0.71
C ARG A 322 5.90 8.00 1.10
N GLY A 323 6.14 6.95 0.30
CA GLY A 323 5.46 5.67 0.47
C GLY A 323 3.93 5.77 0.35
N ALA A 324 3.43 6.75 -0.43
CA ALA A 324 2.02 6.97 -0.71
C ALA A 324 1.47 5.85 -1.62
N LEU A 325 1.16 4.70 -1.02
CA LEU A 325 0.82 3.49 -1.75
C LEU A 325 -0.47 3.64 -2.55
N GLY A 326 -1.47 4.32 -2.00
CA GLY A 326 -2.74 4.59 -2.71
C GLY A 326 -2.51 5.36 -4.01
N GLU A 327 -1.74 6.44 -3.97
CA GLU A 327 -1.38 7.21 -5.17
C GLU A 327 -0.55 6.39 -6.15
N THR A 328 0.41 5.60 -5.65
CA THR A 328 1.27 4.71 -6.45
C THR A 328 0.44 3.71 -7.26
N LEU A 329 -0.54 3.07 -6.62
CA LEU A 329 -1.46 2.14 -7.27
C LEU A 329 -2.36 2.87 -8.28
N ALA A 330 -2.91 4.03 -7.92
CA ALA A 330 -3.75 4.83 -8.82
C ALA A 330 -3.03 5.22 -10.12
N LEU A 331 -1.75 5.62 -10.04
CA LEU A 331 -0.90 5.92 -11.20
C LEU A 331 -0.89 4.76 -12.20
N THR A 332 -0.90 3.50 -11.76
CA THR A 332 -0.93 2.32 -12.66
C THR A 332 -2.08 2.36 -13.67
N PHE A 333 -3.23 2.93 -13.29
CA PHE A 333 -4.47 2.89 -14.03
C PHE A 333 -4.80 4.17 -14.81
N LEU A 334 -4.13 5.30 -14.52
CA LEU A 334 -4.35 6.57 -15.23
C LEU A 334 -4.21 6.47 -16.77
N PRO A 335 -3.23 5.72 -17.33
CA PRO A 335 -3.12 5.57 -18.78
C PRO A 335 -4.40 5.00 -19.42
N LEU A 336 -5.10 4.08 -18.74
CA LEU A 336 -6.33 3.46 -19.26
C LEU A 336 -7.47 4.47 -19.34
N ILE A 337 -7.56 5.40 -18.37
CA ILE A 337 -8.57 6.45 -18.37
C ILE A 337 -8.38 7.35 -19.59
N ILE A 338 -7.16 7.85 -19.80
CA ILE A 338 -6.84 8.74 -20.94
C ILE A 338 -7.18 8.08 -22.27
N ALA A 339 -6.73 6.85 -22.48
CA ALA A 339 -6.99 6.15 -23.74
C ALA A 339 -8.44 5.67 -23.88
N GLY A 340 -9.09 5.32 -22.77
CA GLY A 340 -10.52 5.00 -22.75
C GLY A 340 -11.36 6.17 -23.26
N PHE A 341 -11.10 7.39 -22.77
CA PHE A 341 -11.78 8.59 -23.25
C PHE A 341 -11.45 8.90 -24.70
N TYR A 342 -10.19 8.79 -25.11
CA TYR A 342 -9.81 8.95 -26.51
C TYR A 342 -10.61 8.00 -27.43
N HIS A 343 -10.68 6.70 -27.10
CA HIS A 343 -11.37 5.72 -27.93
C HIS A 343 -12.90 5.91 -27.90
N VAL A 344 -13.48 6.20 -26.74
CA VAL A 344 -14.93 6.44 -26.61
C VAL A 344 -15.37 7.69 -27.35
N LEU A 345 -14.61 8.79 -27.28
CA LEU A 345 -14.96 10.04 -27.93
C LEU A 345 -14.62 10.02 -29.43
N LEU A 346 -13.41 9.59 -29.79
CA LEU A 346 -12.84 9.83 -31.11
C LEU A 346 -12.46 8.55 -31.87
N GLY A 347 -12.12 7.48 -31.16
CA GLY A 347 -11.69 6.21 -31.73
C GLY A 347 -12.79 5.14 -31.75
N ASP A 348 -12.38 3.92 -31.40
CA ASP A 348 -13.27 2.75 -31.31
C ASP A 348 -14.05 2.76 -29.99
N LYS A 349 -15.33 3.16 -30.06
CA LYS A 349 -16.22 3.25 -28.90
C LYS A 349 -16.41 1.93 -28.14
N LYS A 350 -16.10 0.78 -28.75
CA LYS A 350 -16.17 -0.54 -28.09
C LYS A 350 -15.04 -0.78 -27.08
N LYS A 351 -14.05 0.11 -26.99
CA LYS A 351 -13.00 0.08 -25.97
C LYS A 351 -13.38 0.78 -24.66
N TRP A 352 -14.66 1.11 -24.46
CA TRP A 352 -15.18 1.59 -23.18
C TRP A 352 -14.82 0.73 -21.95
N PRO A 353 -14.55 -0.60 -22.02
CA PRO A 353 -14.08 -1.35 -20.85
C PRO A 353 -12.75 -0.85 -20.29
N TRP A 354 -11.96 -0.10 -21.05
CA TRP A 354 -10.73 0.54 -20.54
C TRP A 354 -11.05 1.59 -19.49
N LEU A 355 -12.17 2.32 -19.64
CA LEU A 355 -12.66 3.24 -18.61
C LEU A 355 -13.09 2.50 -17.36
N VAL A 356 -13.70 1.31 -17.51
CA VAL A 356 -14.12 0.48 -16.36
C VAL A 356 -12.91 0.02 -15.55
N ILE A 357 -11.91 -0.57 -16.21
CA ILE A 357 -10.67 -1.03 -15.55
C ILE A 357 -9.90 0.17 -14.98
N GLY A 358 -9.82 1.27 -15.74
CA GLY A 358 -9.16 2.50 -15.31
C GLY A 358 -9.78 3.08 -14.03
N PHE A 359 -11.08 3.42 -14.05
CA PHE A 359 -11.74 4.01 -12.90
C PHE A 359 -11.91 3.04 -11.73
N THR A 360 -12.19 1.75 -11.97
CA THR A 360 -12.21 0.75 -10.88
C THR A 360 -10.84 0.67 -10.21
N GLY A 361 -9.76 0.59 -10.99
CA GLY A 361 -8.41 0.55 -10.44
C GLY A 361 -8.06 1.80 -9.62
N VAL A 362 -8.46 3.00 -10.07
CA VAL A 362 -8.21 4.24 -9.31
C VAL A 362 -9.12 4.35 -8.08
N ILE A 363 -10.39 3.96 -8.14
CA ILE A 363 -11.31 3.92 -6.98
C ILE A 363 -10.75 2.99 -5.91
N GLU A 364 -10.30 1.81 -6.31
CA GLU A 364 -9.73 0.79 -5.42
C GLU A 364 -8.30 1.11 -4.93
N SER A 365 -7.77 2.29 -5.29
CA SER A 365 -6.43 2.74 -4.91
C SER A 365 -6.44 4.07 -4.14
N HIS A 366 -7.09 5.10 -4.70
CA HIS A 366 -7.05 6.46 -4.18
C HIS A 366 -8.27 7.28 -4.66
N VAL A 367 -9.20 7.53 -3.74
CA VAL A 367 -10.47 8.23 -4.01
C VAL A 367 -10.23 9.64 -4.57
N LEU A 368 -9.25 10.37 -4.05
CA LEU A 368 -8.94 11.73 -4.52
C LEU A 368 -8.40 11.74 -5.97
N SER A 369 -7.59 10.75 -6.37
CA SER A 369 -7.16 10.62 -7.77
C SER A 369 -8.35 10.30 -8.69
N THR A 370 -9.35 9.57 -8.20
CA THR A 370 -10.60 9.32 -8.93
C THR A 370 -11.32 10.64 -9.21
N ALA A 371 -11.50 11.48 -8.18
CA ALA A 371 -12.16 12.77 -8.31
C ALA A 371 -11.43 13.68 -9.31
N THR A 372 -10.10 13.80 -9.19
CA THR A 372 -9.30 14.63 -10.10
C THR A 372 -9.42 14.18 -11.55
N MET A 373 -9.30 12.88 -11.84
CA MET A 373 -9.48 12.35 -13.19
C MET A 373 -10.91 12.49 -13.70
N GLY A 374 -11.90 12.33 -12.82
CA GLY A 374 -13.31 12.56 -13.11
C GLY A 374 -13.58 13.99 -13.56
N VAL A 375 -13.06 14.99 -12.84
CA VAL A 375 -13.21 16.41 -13.19
C VAL A 375 -12.52 16.73 -14.52
N ILE A 376 -11.27 16.30 -14.70
CA ILE A 376 -10.54 16.49 -15.97
C ILE A 376 -11.42 15.98 -17.12
N PHE A 377 -11.81 14.71 -17.09
CA PHE A 377 -12.52 14.14 -18.22
C PHE A 377 -14.01 14.50 -18.32
N ALA A 378 -14.63 15.03 -17.27
CA ALA A 378 -15.91 15.71 -17.37
C ALA A 378 -15.79 16.96 -18.26
N VAL A 379 -14.76 17.79 -18.04
CA VAL A 379 -14.46 18.94 -18.92
C VAL A 379 -14.13 18.49 -20.34
N CYS A 380 -13.39 17.39 -20.50
CA CYS A 380 -13.15 16.78 -21.82
C CYS A 380 -14.48 16.44 -22.52
N CYS A 381 -15.42 15.78 -21.84
CA CYS A 381 -16.73 15.46 -22.40
C CYS A 381 -17.54 16.70 -22.80
N LEU A 382 -17.42 17.82 -22.07
CA LEU A 382 -18.07 19.09 -22.43
C LEU A 382 -17.46 19.73 -23.68
N ILE A 383 -16.13 19.68 -23.83
CA ILE A 383 -15.45 20.21 -25.02
C ILE A 383 -15.77 19.36 -26.25
N PHE A 384 -15.79 18.03 -26.09
CA PHE A 384 -16.10 17.05 -27.15
C PHE A 384 -17.58 16.61 -27.13
N ILE A 385 -18.49 17.48 -26.70
CA ILE A 385 -19.91 17.13 -26.50
C ILE A 385 -20.56 16.68 -27.82
N ARG A 386 -20.17 17.30 -28.94
CA ARG A 386 -20.69 16.94 -30.28
C ARG A 386 -20.28 15.51 -30.65
N GLU A 387 -19.03 15.16 -30.43
CA GLU A 387 -18.51 13.80 -30.66
C GLU A 387 -19.16 12.80 -29.71
N LEU A 388 -19.42 13.17 -28.46
CA LEU A 388 -20.04 12.30 -27.47
C LEU A 388 -21.49 11.92 -27.84
N PHE A 389 -22.26 12.85 -28.39
CA PHE A 389 -23.62 12.57 -28.86
C PHE A 389 -23.66 11.93 -30.26
N CYS A 390 -22.61 12.11 -31.06
CA CYS A 390 -22.47 11.43 -32.33
C CYS A 390 -22.42 9.90 -32.12
N ASP A 391 -23.20 9.15 -32.92
CA ASP A 391 -23.24 7.68 -32.90
C ASP A 391 -23.52 7.08 -31.50
N LYS A 392 -24.29 7.82 -30.69
CA LYS A 392 -24.72 7.43 -29.32
C LYS A 392 -23.54 7.00 -28.43
N ARG A 393 -22.36 7.61 -28.59
CA ARG A 393 -21.15 7.27 -27.80
C ARG A 393 -21.35 7.47 -26.29
N TRP A 394 -22.20 8.41 -25.89
CA TRP A 394 -22.66 8.58 -24.50
C TRP A 394 -23.21 7.31 -23.85
N LEU A 395 -23.82 6.38 -24.62
CA LEU A 395 -24.29 5.10 -24.08
C LEU A 395 -23.12 4.22 -23.62
N GLU A 396 -22.00 4.22 -24.33
CA GLU A 396 -20.82 3.43 -23.95
C GLU A 396 -20.14 4.06 -22.72
N LEU A 397 -20.19 5.39 -22.58
CA LEU A 397 -19.75 6.09 -21.36
C LEU A 397 -20.67 5.76 -20.17
N LEU A 398 -21.99 5.76 -20.36
CA LEU A 398 -22.96 5.40 -19.32
C LEU A 398 -22.81 3.93 -18.88
N LYS A 399 -22.56 3.01 -19.83
CA LYS A 399 -22.22 1.62 -19.50
C LYS A 399 -20.93 1.52 -18.69
N ALA A 400 -19.91 2.28 -19.08
CA ALA A 400 -18.66 2.31 -18.33
C ALA A 400 -18.88 2.82 -16.90
N ALA A 401 -19.57 3.95 -16.74
CA ALA A 401 -19.88 4.52 -15.43
C ALA A 401 -20.72 3.56 -14.57
N GLY A 402 -21.82 3.02 -15.11
CA GLY A 402 -22.68 2.08 -14.40
C GLY A 402 -21.95 0.81 -14.00
N LEU A 403 -21.15 0.23 -14.90
CA LEU A 403 -20.39 -0.99 -14.59
C LEU A 403 -19.30 -0.73 -13.54
N THR A 404 -18.61 0.42 -13.62
CA THR A 404 -17.67 0.85 -12.58
C THR A 404 -18.38 0.95 -11.23
N VAL A 405 -19.52 1.64 -11.12
CA VAL A 405 -20.25 1.75 -9.85
C VAL A 405 -20.61 0.37 -9.32
N LEU A 406 -21.23 -0.49 -10.13
CA LEU A 406 -21.65 -1.84 -9.72
C LEU A 406 -20.47 -2.69 -9.22
N LEU A 407 -19.33 -2.64 -9.90
CA LEU A 407 -18.11 -3.36 -9.49
C LEU A 407 -17.54 -2.86 -8.16
N ASN A 408 -17.75 -1.59 -7.81
CA ASN A 408 -17.16 -0.96 -6.62
C ASN A 408 -18.17 -0.78 -5.46
N LEU A 409 -19.43 -1.21 -5.61
CA LEU A 409 -20.45 -1.10 -4.55
C LEU A 409 -20.03 -1.77 -3.23
N TRP A 410 -19.27 -2.86 -3.30
CA TRP A 410 -18.75 -3.55 -2.12
C TRP A 410 -17.87 -2.65 -1.23
N PHE A 411 -17.16 -1.67 -1.81
CA PHE A 411 -16.35 -0.68 -1.10
C PHE A 411 -17.12 0.63 -0.87
N LEU A 412 -17.79 1.16 -1.91
CA LEU A 412 -18.48 2.45 -1.88
C LEU A 412 -19.61 2.48 -0.85
N VAL A 413 -20.34 1.39 -0.68
CA VAL A 413 -21.47 1.34 0.28
C VAL A 413 -21.00 1.41 1.73
N PRO A 414 -20.05 0.57 2.21
CA PRO A 414 -19.47 0.75 3.54
C PRO A 414 -18.84 2.13 3.74
N PHE A 415 -18.09 2.64 2.75
CA PHE A 415 -17.48 3.96 2.80
C PHE A 415 -18.52 5.06 3.06
N LEU A 416 -19.57 5.14 2.23
CA LEU A 416 -20.62 6.14 2.38
C LEU A 416 -21.46 5.94 3.65
N PHE A 417 -21.69 4.70 4.07
CA PHE A 417 -22.46 4.41 5.27
C PHE A 417 -21.80 5.01 6.51
N PHE A 418 -20.51 4.73 6.72
CA PHE A 418 -19.80 5.29 7.88
C PHE A 418 -19.55 6.78 7.72
N TYR A 419 -19.15 7.25 6.54
CA TYR A 419 -18.90 8.68 6.29
C TYR A 419 -20.13 9.56 6.58
N LEU A 420 -21.34 9.08 6.29
CA LEU A 420 -22.58 9.83 6.48
C LEU A 420 -23.24 9.63 7.85
N LYS A 421 -22.98 8.52 8.54
CA LYS A 421 -23.72 8.15 9.77
C LYS A 421 -22.89 8.13 11.04
N GLU A 422 -21.58 8.00 10.94
CA GLU A 422 -20.69 7.87 12.10
C GLU A 422 -20.03 9.23 12.42
N ASN A 423 -19.87 9.53 13.71
CA ASN A 423 -19.19 10.75 14.16
C ASN A 423 -17.66 10.54 14.19
N LEU A 424 -17.06 10.60 13.01
CA LEU A 424 -15.63 10.35 12.79
C LEU A 424 -14.79 11.61 13.01
N TYR A 425 -13.57 11.45 13.54
CA TYR A 425 -12.57 12.51 13.74
C TYR A 425 -12.02 12.98 12.39
N GLN A 426 -12.79 13.78 11.66
CA GLN A 426 -12.41 14.30 10.34
C GLN A 426 -11.44 15.49 10.43
N LYS A 427 -11.33 16.15 11.60
CA LYS A 427 -10.44 17.29 11.80
C LYS A 427 -8.96 16.94 11.65
N ALA A 428 -8.57 15.68 11.87
CA ALA A 428 -7.22 15.22 11.55
C ALA A 428 -6.83 15.44 10.08
N LEU A 429 -7.82 15.45 9.17
CA LEU A 429 -7.59 15.63 7.74
C LEU A 429 -7.35 17.11 7.37
N ASP A 430 -7.68 18.05 8.25
CA ASP A 430 -7.43 19.49 8.08
C ASP A 430 -5.99 19.88 8.50
N TRP A 431 -5.01 18.99 8.32
CA TRP A 431 -3.62 19.20 8.74
C TRP A 431 -2.97 20.45 8.12
N SER A 432 -3.35 20.82 6.89
CA SER A 432 -2.70 21.91 6.18
C SER A 432 -3.56 22.59 5.12
N GLY A 433 -3.18 23.81 4.78
CA GLY A 433 -3.78 24.58 3.70
C GLY A 433 -3.13 24.31 2.34
N PHE A 434 -3.92 24.34 1.27
CA PHE A 434 -3.43 24.19 -0.12
C PHE A 434 -2.25 25.11 -0.46
N SER A 435 -2.25 26.36 0.02
CA SER A 435 -1.17 27.32 -0.29
C SER A 435 0.16 27.02 0.38
N GLU A 436 0.16 26.41 1.57
CA GLU A 436 1.36 26.17 2.39
C GLU A 436 2.35 25.22 1.70
N TYR A 437 1.81 24.39 0.82
CA TYR A 437 2.50 23.29 0.17
C TYR A 437 2.56 23.48 -1.36
N SER A 438 2.41 24.73 -1.81
CA SER A 438 2.63 25.09 -3.21
C SER A 438 4.12 24.98 -3.57
N ILE A 439 4.39 24.63 -4.83
CA ILE A 439 5.76 24.35 -5.29
C ILE A 439 6.33 25.58 -6.00
N ASN A 440 7.61 25.89 -5.75
CA ASN A 440 8.31 26.90 -6.54
C ASN A 440 8.50 26.39 -7.98
N ALA A 441 8.26 27.24 -8.98
CA ALA A 441 8.37 26.83 -10.39
C ALA A 441 9.76 26.30 -10.76
N SER A 442 10.83 26.77 -10.11
CA SER A 442 12.20 26.26 -10.35
C SER A 442 12.33 24.76 -10.01
N PHE A 443 11.59 24.28 -9.01
CA PHE A 443 11.63 22.88 -8.59
C PHE A 443 10.91 21.95 -9.56
N LEU A 444 10.01 22.45 -10.42
CA LEU A 444 9.33 21.62 -11.43
C LEU A 444 10.30 20.98 -12.45
N ALA A 445 11.48 21.57 -12.62
CA ALA A 445 12.52 21.10 -13.54
C ALA A 445 13.53 20.15 -12.88
N ASP A 446 13.59 20.10 -11.55
CA ASP A 446 14.58 19.28 -10.90
C ASP A 446 14.34 17.79 -11.28
N THR A 447 15.41 17.07 -11.54
CA THR A 447 15.39 15.69 -12.04
C THR A 447 16.31 14.78 -11.24
N PHE A 448 17.25 15.36 -10.48
CA PHE A 448 18.36 14.67 -9.83
C PHE A 448 18.57 15.09 -8.37
N HIS A 449 17.54 15.68 -7.73
CA HIS A 449 17.45 15.97 -6.30
C HIS A 449 18.54 16.94 -5.84
N THR A 450 18.18 18.22 -5.81
CA THR A 450 19.13 19.27 -5.42
C THR A 450 18.95 19.79 -4.00
N ASN A 451 17.79 19.58 -3.35
CA ASN A 451 17.45 20.33 -2.14
C ASN A 451 16.61 19.63 -1.04
N ASP A 452 15.82 18.58 -1.31
CA ASP A 452 14.90 17.98 -0.30
C ASP A 452 14.54 16.52 -0.62
N TYR A 453 14.49 15.63 0.39
CA TYR A 453 14.06 14.23 0.24
C TYR A 453 12.66 14.10 -0.38
N ARG A 454 11.77 15.07 -0.17
CA ARG A 454 10.47 15.14 -0.87
C ARG A 454 10.64 15.80 -2.23
N PHE A 455 11.19 15.07 -3.17
CA PHE A 455 11.42 15.58 -4.51
C PHE A 455 10.13 15.72 -5.34
N LEU A 456 9.41 16.84 -5.21
CA LEU A 456 8.10 17.08 -5.84
C LEU A 456 8.23 17.82 -7.18
N SER A 457 8.35 17.09 -8.28
CA SER A 457 8.66 17.67 -9.60
C SER A 457 8.11 16.86 -10.78
N LEU A 458 8.01 17.53 -11.94
CA LEU A 458 7.80 16.88 -13.24
C LEU A 458 9.12 16.37 -13.85
N GLY A 459 10.21 17.09 -13.62
CA GLY A 459 11.53 16.84 -14.19
C GLY A 459 11.70 17.30 -15.63
N LEU A 460 12.95 17.51 -16.02
CA LEU A 460 13.37 17.94 -17.35
C LEU A 460 12.78 17.09 -18.48
N PRO A 461 12.66 15.74 -18.38
CA PRO A 461 12.10 14.95 -19.46
C PRO A 461 10.61 15.26 -19.74
N ILE A 462 9.82 15.52 -18.69
CA ILE A 462 8.39 15.84 -18.83
C ILE A 462 8.22 17.29 -19.28
N LEU A 463 9.04 18.22 -18.76
CA LEU A 463 9.08 19.59 -19.28
C LEU A 463 9.56 19.63 -20.74
N GLY A 464 10.44 18.71 -21.15
CA GLY A 464 10.81 18.50 -22.54
C GLY A 464 9.62 18.08 -23.41
N CYS A 465 8.72 17.24 -22.89
CA CYS A 465 7.44 16.93 -23.55
C CYS A 465 6.56 18.19 -23.69
N ALA A 466 6.51 19.05 -22.68
CA ALA A 466 5.80 20.33 -22.77
C ALA A 466 6.43 21.25 -23.83
N ALA A 467 7.76 21.35 -23.90
CA ALA A 467 8.47 22.12 -24.93
C ALA A 467 8.19 21.59 -26.34
N ILE A 468 8.15 20.27 -26.53
CA ILE A 468 7.76 19.65 -27.81
C ILE A 468 6.32 20.02 -28.19
N CYS A 469 5.40 20.06 -27.22
CA CYS A 469 4.02 20.50 -27.47
C CYS A 469 3.96 21.95 -27.92
N ILE A 470 4.70 22.85 -27.25
CA ILE A 470 4.78 24.27 -27.63
C ILE A 470 5.36 24.40 -29.04
N LEU A 471 6.47 23.73 -29.33
CA LEU A 471 7.11 23.74 -30.65
C LEU A 471 6.14 23.25 -31.74
N LYS A 472 5.40 22.18 -31.49
CA LYS A 472 4.38 21.69 -32.42
C LYS A 472 3.31 22.74 -32.70
N LEU A 473 2.75 23.37 -31.65
CA LEU A 473 1.67 24.36 -31.80
C LEU A 473 2.13 25.66 -32.46
N VAL A 474 3.36 26.10 -32.22
CA VAL A 474 3.92 27.37 -32.73
C VAL A 474 4.51 27.20 -34.14
N CYS A 475 5.33 26.17 -34.35
CA CYS A 475 6.12 26.01 -35.57
C CYS A 475 5.44 25.13 -36.63
N GLU A 476 4.51 24.24 -36.23
CA GLU A 476 3.89 23.28 -37.12
C GLU A 476 2.37 23.47 -37.15
N LYS A 477 1.91 24.47 -37.90
CA LYS A 477 0.48 24.61 -38.19
C LYS A 477 0.00 23.35 -38.91
N SER A 478 -1.00 22.67 -38.33
CA SER A 478 -1.55 21.45 -38.91
C SER A 478 -2.05 21.73 -40.33
N LYS A 479 -1.49 21.00 -41.32
CA LYS A 479 -1.87 21.10 -42.74
C LYS A 479 -3.31 20.59 -42.96
N GLU A 480 -3.78 19.70 -42.09
CA GLU A 480 -5.17 19.25 -42.02
C GLU A 480 -5.91 20.00 -40.90
N LYS A 481 -6.80 20.90 -41.27
CA LYS A 481 -7.50 21.83 -40.36
C LYS A 481 -8.39 21.16 -39.28
N ASN A 482 -8.47 19.83 -39.19
CA ASN A 482 -9.39 19.09 -38.30
C ASN A 482 -8.93 17.66 -37.93
N CYS A 483 -7.65 17.43 -37.60
CA CYS A 483 -7.26 16.15 -37.00
C CYS A 483 -7.83 16.03 -35.58
N LYS A 484 -8.93 15.26 -35.40
CA LYS A 484 -9.60 15.08 -34.10
C LYS A 484 -8.64 14.62 -32.99
N ARG A 485 -7.64 13.82 -33.33
CA ARG A 485 -6.61 13.38 -32.38
C ARG A 485 -5.74 14.55 -31.92
N ASP A 486 -5.37 15.47 -32.81
CA ASP A 486 -4.62 16.67 -32.41
C ASP A 486 -5.44 17.54 -31.48
N SER A 487 -6.74 17.72 -31.71
CA SER A 487 -7.62 18.44 -30.78
C SER A 487 -7.63 17.81 -29.38
N PHE A 488 -7.64 16.47 -29.30
CA PHE A 488 -7.54 15.77 -28.01
C PHE A 488 -6.18 15.98 -27.35
N LEU A 489 -5.07 15.88 -28.10
CA LEU A 489 -3.72 16.11 -27.55
C LEU A 489 -3.53 17.57 -27.11
N THR A 490 -4.09 18.54 -27.84
CA THR A 490 -4.14 19.95 -27.43
C THR A 490 -4.92 20.12 -26.13
N TYR A 491 -6.04 19.43 -25.98
CA TYR A 491 -6.78 19.41 -24.72
C TYR A 491 -5.93 18.84 -23.57
N LEU A 492 -5.25 17.69 -23.76
CA LEU A 492 -4.38 17.12 -22.73
C LEU A 492 -3.25 18.09 -22.35
N PHE A 493 -2.60 18.72 -23.33
CA PHE A 493 -1.55 19.71 -23.10
C PHE A 493 -2.08 20.92 -22.33
N GLY A 494 -3.23 21.48 -22.74
CA GLY A 494 -3.85 22.61 -22.05
C GLY A 494 -4.18 22.29 -20.59
N CYS A 495 -4.77 21.11 -20.34
CA CYS A 495 -5.03 20.63 -18.98
C CYS A 495 -3.73 20.43 -18.19
N ALA A 496 -2.68 19.86 -18.78
CA ALA A 496 -1.40 19.68 -18.11
C ALA A 496 -0.78 21.03 -17.69
N CYS A 497 -0.85 22.05 -18.54
CA CYS A 497 -0.41 23.41 -18.23
C CYS A 497 -1.23 24.03 -17.09
N VAL A 498 -2.56 23.91 -17.11
CA VAL A 498 -3.43 24.41 -16.03
C VAL A 498 -3.10 23.72 -14.71
N LEU A 499 -3.06 22.39 -14.69
CA LEU A 499 -2.72 21.63 -13.48
C LEU A 499 -1.35 22.01 -12.93
N THR A 500 -0.34 22.15 -13.80
CA THR A 500 1.00 22.57 -13.41
C THR A 500 0.98 23.97 -12.80
N PHE A 501 0.23 24.91 -13.37
CA PHE A 501 0.08 26.25 -12.82
C PHE A 501 -0.58 26.22 -11.43
N LEU A 502 -1.64 25.43 -11.24
CA LEU A 502 -2.35 25.28 -9.96
C LEU A 502 -1.45 24.76 -8.83
N VAL A 503 -0.40 23.99 -9.16
CA VAL A 503 0.58 23.48 -8.18
C VAL A 503 1.48 24.60 -7.66
N THR A 504 1.70 25.64 -8.46
CA THR A 504 2.68 26.69 -8.13
C THR A 504 2.13 27.74 -7.18
N GLY A 505 3.03 28.39 -6.43
CA GLY A 505 2.68 29.56 -5.62
C GLY A 505 2.10 30.73 -6.42
N TYR A 506 2.33 30.77 -7.75
CA TYR A 506 1.80 31.80 -8.63
C TYR A 506 0.29 31.71 -8.88
N PHE A 507 -0.35 30.58 -8.57
CA PHE A 507 -1.80 30.44 -8.68
C PHE A 507 -2.56 31.38 -7.72
N GLY A 508 -1.92 31.79 -6.61
CA GLY A 508 -2.54 32.73 -5.67
C GLY A 508 -3.76 32.14 -4.94
N SER A 509 -3.73 30.85 -4.61
CA SER A 509 -4.83 30.12 -3.96
C SER A 509 -5.34 30.79 -2.67
N LYS A 510 -4.44 31.43 -1.91
CA LYS A 510 -4.79 32.21 -0.71
C LYS A 510 -5.73 33.38 -1.05
N THR A 511 -5.34 34.21 -2.01
CA THR A 511 -6.15 35.35 -2.47
C THR A 511 -7.46 34.87 -3.12
N LEU A 512 -7.43 33.76 -3.86
CA LEU A 512 -8.63 33.19 -4.46
C LEU A 512 -9.64 32.72 -3.38
N LYS A 513 -9.16 32.11 -2.30
CA LYS A 513 -9.98 31.75 -1.14
C LYS A 513 -10.59 32.99 -0.47
N GLU A 514 -9.81 34.06 -0.31
CA GLU A 514 -10.31 35.32 0.28
C GLU A 514 -11.39 35.97 -0.59
N LEU A 515 -11.25 35.92 -1.92
CA LEU A 515 -12.23 36.47 -2.86
C LEU A 515 -13.47 35.59 -3.02
N ILE A 516 -13.31 34.27 -2.98
CA ILE A 516 -14.39 33.30 -3.19
C ILE A 516 -14.33 32.24 -2.08
N PRO A 517 -14.88 32.53 -0.87
CA PRO A 517 -14.83 31.59 0.26
C PRO A 517 -15.41 30.21 -0.05
N ALA A 518 -16.38 30.12 -0.97
CA ALA A 518 -16.98 28.86 -1.42
C ALA A 518 -15.99 27.88 -2.08
N ILE A 519 -14.79 28.32 -2.49
CA ILE A 519 -13.76 27.45 -3.06
C ILE A 519 -12.92 26.73 -1.98
N GLU A 520 -12.97 27.19 -0.73
CA GLU A 520 -12.17 26.63 0.36
C GLU A 520 -12.38 25.12 0.54
N PRO A 521 -13.62 24.58 0.57
CA PRO A 521 -13.81 23.13 0.72
C PRO A 521 -13.14 22.32 -0.39
N VAL A 522 -13.11 22.86 -1.62
CA VAL A 522 -12.46 22.21 -2.77
C VAL A 522 -10.93 22.22 -2.60
N LEU A 523 -10.36 23.37 -2.24
CA LEU A 523 -8.92 23.48 -1.99
C LEU A 523 -8.46 22.61 -0.81
N ARG A 524 -9.26 22.57 0.26
CA ARG A 524 -9.04 21.68 1.42
C ARG A 524 -9.11 20.21 1.04
N THR A 525 -10.05 19.81 0.19
CA THR A 525 -10.17 18.41 -0.28
C THR A 525 -8.92 17.98 -1.08
N ILE A 526 -8.33 18.88 -1.88
CA ILE A 526 -7.07 18.58 -2.56
C ILE A 526 -5.93 18.50 -1.55
N GLN A 527 -5.93 19.40 -0.55
CA GLN A 527 -4.99 19.55 0.58
C GLN A 527 -3.55 19.86 0.13
N PHE A 528 -2.99 19.00 -0.72
CA PHE A 528 -1.64 19.06 -1.22
C PHE A 528 -1.61 19.29 -2.73
N PRO A 529 -1.19 20.48 -3.20
CA PRO A 529 -1.17 20.82 -4.64
C PRO A 529 -0.35 19.85 -5.47
N TRP A 530 0.74 19.31 -4.93
CA TRP A 530 1.60 18.35 -5.64
C TRP A 530 0.88 17.10 -6.12
N ARG A 531 -0.27 16.73 -5.54
CA ARG A 531 -1.12 15.63 -6.04
C ARG A 531 -1.57 15.84 -7.48
N LEU A 532 -1.54 17.08 -7.98
CA LEU A 532 -1.82 17.43 -9.37
C LEU A 532 -0.63 17.21 -10.32
N LEU A 533 0.59 16.97 -9.83
CA LEU A 533 1.75 16.64 -10.66
C LEU A 533 1.59 15.29 -11.37
N ALA A 534 0.99 14.30 -10.72
CA ALA A 534 0.68 13.00 -11.32
C ALA A 534 -0.17 13.13 -12.60
N PRO A 535 -1.38 13.73 -12.57
CA PRO A 535 -2.17 13.94 -13.77
C PRO A 535 -1.51 14.92 -14.76
N ALA A 536 -0.83 15.98 -14.29
CA ALA A 536 -0.13 16.89 -15.21
C ALA A 536 0.97 16.17 -16.01
N GLY A 537 1.81 15.38 -15.34
CA GLY A 537 2.95 14.69 -15.95
C GLY A 537 2.51 13.67 -17.00
N ILE A 538 1.53 12.81 -16.69
CA ILE A 538 1.03 11.84 -17.66
C ILE A 538 0.38 12.52 -18.88
N LEU A 539 -0.36 13.61 -18.68
CA LEU A 539 -0.97 14.36 -19.79
C LEU A 539 0.10 14.99 -20.70
N PHE A 540 1.17 15.57 -20.14
CA PHE A 540 2.32 16.03 -20.92
C PHE A 540 3.00 14.90 -21.68
N ILE A 541 3.23 13.75 -21.05
CA ILE A 541 3.86 12.60 -21.70
C ILE A 541 3.02 12.13 -22.90
N PHE A 542 1.69 12.02 -22.75
CA PHE A 542 0.81 11.58 -23.84
C PHE A 542 0.84 12.55 -25.03
N ALA A 543 0.71 13.86 -24.78
CA ALA A 543 0.75 14.87 -25.83
C ALA A 543 2.13 14.95 -26.49
N GLY A 544 3.19 15.14 -25.68
CA GLY A 544 4.54 15.40 -26.17
C GLY A 544 5.17 14.22 -26.89
N VAL A 545 4.99 12.99 -26.40
CA VAL A 545 5.61 11.80 -27.03
C VAL A 545 4.95 11.45 -28.36
N ILE A 546 3.62 11.59 -28.46
CA ILE A 546 2.91 11.35 -29.72
C ILE A 546 3.32 12.43 -30.74
N TRP A 547 3.30 13.71 -30.35
CA TRP A 547 3.70 14.80 -31.25
C TRP A 547 5.19 14.77 -31.61
N LEU A 548 6.09 14.33 -30.73
CA LEU A 548 7.50 14.12 -31.09
C LEU A 548 7.64 13.16 -32.27
N SER A 549 6.85 12.08 -32.26
CA SER A 549 6.87 11.08 -33.32
C SER A 549 6.26 11.56 -34.65
N GLU A 550 5.58 12.69 -34.63
CA GLU A 550 4.85 13.28 -35.76
C GLU A 550 5.37 14.67 -36.16
N SER A 551 6.32 15.24 -35.40
CA SER A 551 6.91 16.56 -35.65
C SER A 551 7.78 16.58 -36.91
N GLU A 552 7.47 17.44 -37.87
CA GLU A 552 8.29 17.65 -39.07
C GLU A 552 9.60 18.37 -38.74
N VAL A 553 9.57 19.35 -37.83
CA VAL A 553 10.73 20.16 -37.41
C VAL A 553 11.75 19.32 -36.65
N LEU A 554 11.30 18.50 -35.70
CA LEU A 554 12.19 17.66 -34.90
C LEU A 554 12.61 16.39 -35.64
N ARG A 555 12.05 16.09 -36.82
CA ARG A 555 12.33 14.86 -37.59
C ARG A 555 13.83 14.54 -37.71
N PRO A 556 14.74 15.48 -38.03
CA PRO A 556 16.18 15.21 -38.10
C PRO A 556 16.81 14.89 -36.74
N TYR A 557 16.27 15.43 -35.65
CA TYR A 557 16.82 15.34 -34.30
C TYR A 557 16.10 14.34 -33.40
N ARG A 558 15.05 13.65 -33.88
CA ARG A 558 14.17 12.77 -33.06
C ARG A 558 14.94 11.75 -32.24
N ASN A 559 15.97 11.13 -32.81
CA ASN A 559 16.77 10.13 -32.10
C ASN A 559 17.62 10.75 -30.98
N LEU A 560 18.15 11.96 -31.21
CA LEU A 560 18.89 12.71 -30.20
C LEU A 560 17.97 13.15 -29.07
N VAL A 561 16.81 13.74 -29.40
CA VAL A 561 15.79 14.13 -28.42
C VAL A 561 15.30 12.92 -27.63
N PHE A 562 15.02 11.80 -28.30
CA PHE A 562 14.66 10.54 -27.63
C PHE A 562 15.76 10.08 -26.67
N ALA A 563 17.01 10.04 -27.12
CA ALA A 563 18.14 9.59 -26.30
C ALA A 563 18.38 10.52 -25.10
N PHE A 564 18.23 11.84 -25.30
CA PHE A 564 18.32 12.82 -24.22
C PHE A 564 17.21 12.62 -23.18
N LEU A 565 15.95 12.54 -23.63
CA LEU A 565 14.81 12.36 -22.74
C LEU A 565 14.92 11.07 -21.93
N VAL A 566 15.31 9.95 -22.56
CA VAL A 566 15.54 8.68 -21.85
C VAL A 566 16.76 8.78 -20.94
N GLY A 567 17.88 9.29 -21.43
CA GLY A 567 19.14 9.37 -20.67
C GLY A 567 19.00 10.17 -19.38
N VAL A 568 18.40 11.36 -19.46
CA VAL A 568 18.13 12.21 -18.30
C VAL A 568 17.12 11.56 -17.36
N ASN A 569 16.12 10.86 -17.89
CA ASN A 569 15.10 10.20 -17.09
C ASN A 569 15.60 8.92 -16.39
N LEU A 570 16.62 8.26 -16.92
CA LEU A 570 17.30 7.17 -16.22
C LEU A 570 18.02 7.68 -14.96
N LEU A 571 18.55 8.91 -14.97
CA LEU A 571 19.22 9.50 -13.79
C LEU A 571 18.29 9.62 -12.58
N THR A 572 16.97 9.69 -12.79
CA THR A 572 15.96 9.74 -11.71
C THR A 572 16.05 8.53 -10.77
N CYS A 573 16.51 7.36 -11.24
CA CYS A 573 16.69 6.19 -10.38
C CYS A 573 17.94 6.25 -9.51
N LEU A 574 18.99 6.94 -9.95
CA LEU A 574 20.31 6.89 -9.32
C LEU A 574 20.36 7.64 -7.99
N ASN A 575 19.50 8.65 -7.82
CA ASN A 575 19.42 9.48 -6.61
C ASN A 575 18.07 9.27 -5.92
N GLN A 576 17.86 8.10 -5.31
CA GLN A 576 16.67 7.88 -4.49
C GLN A 576 16.78 8.66 -3.17
N PRO A 577 15.84 9.56 -2.87
CA PRO A 577 15.80 10.21 -1.57
C PRO A 577 15.32 9.22 -0.52
N TYR A 578 16.21 8.83 0.39
CA TYR A 578 15.83 8.20 1.64
C TYR A 578 15.95 9.25 2.74
N ASN A 579 14.94 9.33 3.60
CA ASN A 579 15.07 10.11 4.82
C ASN A 579 15.99 9.36 5.79
N GLN A 580 17.30 9.66 5.72
CA GLN A 580 18.33 9.04 6.57
C GLN A 580 18.11 9.35 8.06
N ASN A 581 17.31 10.36 8.41
CA ASN A 581 17.07 10.77 9.79
C ASN A 581 16.04 9.89 10.52
N ASN A 582 15.21 9.14 9.80
CA ASN A 582 14.16 8.32 10.42
C ASN A 582 14.57 6.85 10.61
N PHE A 583 15.54 6.36 9.82
CA PHE A 583 16.26 5.10 10.05
C PHE A 583 17.69 5.31 9.56
N ALA A 584 18.56 5.83 10.43
CA ALA A 584 19.99 5.81 10.17
C ALA A 584 20.42 4.34 10.21
N TYR A 585 20.86 3.79 9.09
CA TYR A 585 21.45 2.46 9.08
C TYR A 585 22.64 2.48 10.04
N LYS A 586 22.53 1.74 11.15
CA LYS A 586 23.67 1.53 12.05
C LYS A 586 24.74 0.75 11.28
N ASP A 587 25.99 1.05 11.60
CA ASP A 587 27.15 0.44 10.96
C ASP A 587 27.05 -1.09 10.94
N TYR A 588 27.55 -1.67 9.86
CA TYR A 588 27.54 -3.09 9.58
C TYR A 588 28.17 -3.90 10.73
N ASP A 589 27.45 -4.89 11.25
CA ASP A 589 27.99 -5.91 12.15
C ASP A 589 27.91 -7.28 11.48
N ASP A 590 28.93 -8.13 11.67
CA ASP A 590 29.06 -9.44 11.02
C ASP A 590 28.03 -10.50 11.49
N THR A 591 27.11 -10.12 12.40
CA THR A 591 26.20 -11.05 13.07
C THR A 591 24.90 -11.29 12.30
N THR A 592 24.29 -10.26 11.68
CA THR A 592 23.10 -10.37 10.82
C THR A 592 23.08 -9.29 9.73
N THR A 593 22.37 -9.52 8.61
CA THR A 593 22.18 -8.44 7.64
C THR A 593 21.26 -7.35 8.21
N VAL A 594 21.50 -6.09 7.85
CA VAL A 594 20.64 -4.94 8.22
C VAL A 594 19.15 -5.22 7.90
N GLY A 595 18.88 -5.92 6.81
CA GLY A 595 17.51 -6.29 6.42
C GLY A 595 16.88 -7.41 7.26
N HIS A 596 17.59 -8.03 8.22
CA HIS A 596 17.02 -9.07 9.07
C HIS A 596 16.12 -8.47 10.16
N GLN A 597 16.61 -7.46 10.89
CA GLN A 597 15.85 -6.74 11.91
C GLN A 597 14.64 -6.05 11.29
N ASP A 598 14.84 -5.26 10.23
CA ASP A 598 13.80 -4.49 9.52
C ASP A 598 12.55 -5.29 9.09
N LYS A 599 12.69 -6.61 8.89
CA LYS A 599 11.57 -7.49 8.50
C LYS A 599 10.63 -7.83 9.66
N ILE A 600 11.08 -7.62 10.89
CA ILE A 600 10.34 -7.87 12.14
C ILE A 600 10.18 -6.63 13.00
N ILE A 601 10.79 -5.49 12.66
CA ILE A 601 10.51 -4.22 13.33
C ILE A 601 9.02 -3.93 13.19
N GLY A 602 8.40 -3.69 14.34
CA GLY A 602 7.02 -3.27 14.48
C GLY A 602 6.84 -1.84 14.04
N ILE A 603 5.58 -1.45 13.91
CA ILE A 603 5.24 -0.14 13.36
C ILE A 603 5.42 0.87 14.49
N PRO A 604 6.40 1.82 14.40
CA PRO A 604 6.66 2.75 15.49
C PRO A 604 5.39 3.53 15.81
N LYS A 605 5.00 3.56 17.09
CA LYS A 605 3.92 4.42 17.59
C LYS A 605 4.50 5.64 18.28
N SER A 606 5.16 6.51 17.51
CA SER A 606 5.70 7.77 18.03
C SER A 606 4.98 8.97 17.43
N ASP A 607 5.13 10.12 18.09
CA ASP A 607 4.64 11.43 17.63
C ASP A 607 5.19 11.84 16.25
N ALA A 608 6.27 11.19 15.78
CA ALA A 608 6.84 11.38 14.44
C ALA A 608 6.09 10.59 13.34
N THR A 609 5.13 9.76 13.71
CA THR A 609 4.25 9.02 12.79
C THR A 609 3.17 9.99 12.30
N VAL A 610 3.43 10.67 11.18
CA VAL A 610 2.55 11.69 10.59
C VAL A 610 1.11 11.17 10.39
N ILE A 611 0.93 9.85 10.25
CA ILE A 611 -0.36 9.19 10.12
C ILE A 611 -0.40 7.94 11.02
N TYR A 612 -0.40 8.13 12.34
CA TYR A 612 -1.06 7.16 13.21
C TYR A 612 -2.59 7.29 12.96
N PRO A 613 -3.41 6.21 13.08
CA PRO A 613 -4.85 6.23 12.77
C PRO A 613 -5.70 7.10 13.73
N TYR A 614 -5.39 8.40 13.80
CA TYR A 614 -6.21 9.44 14.44
C TYR A 614 -7.42 9.76 13.57
N GLU A 615 -7.22 9.84 12.27
CA GLU A 615 -8.29 9.99 11.29
C GLU A 615 -9.28 8.82 11.39
N TRP A 616 -10.58 9.10 11.32
CA TRP A 616 -11.63 8.08 11.32
C TRP A 616 -11.79 7.25 12.61
N ARG A 617 -11.13 7.63 13.71
CA ARG A 617 -11.60 7.24 15.06
C ARG A 617 -12.85 8.04 15.43
N ILE A 618 -13.51 7.70 16.53
CA ILE A 618 -14.63 8.52 17.03
C ILE A 618 -14.12 9.88 17.54
N ASP A 619 -14.77 10.99 17.17
CA ASP A 619 -14.30 12.40 17.29
C ASP A 619 -13.90 12.89 18.71
N ALA A 620 -14.17 12.10 19.75
CA ALA A 620 -13.90 12.45 21.15
C ALA A 620 -13.16 11.33 21.94
N LEU A 621 -12.51 10.41 21.23
CA LEU A 621 -11.67 9.37 21.82
C LEU A 621 -10.36 9.96 22.38
N MET A 622 -9.99 9.55 23.59
CA MET A 622 -8.72 9.90 24.25
C MET A 622 -7.78 8.69 24.29
N ASP A 623 -6.51 8.90 23.93
CA ASP A 623 -5.53 7.81 23.73
C ASP A 623 -5.06 7.19 25.06
N ASP A 624 -4.97 7.97 26.13
CA ASP A 624 -4.65 7.52 27.50
C ASP A 624 -5.70 6.54 28.07
N LYS A 625 -6.89 6.52 27.49
CA LYS A 625 -8.01 5.65 27.87
C LYS A 625 -8.17 4.44 26.94
N LEU A 626 -7.29 4.24 25.97
CA LEU A 626 -7.24 3.01 25.17
C LEU A 626 -6.49 1.92 25.95
N THR A 627 -7.24 0.98 26.51
CA THR A 627 -6.70 -0.16 27.25
C THR A 627 -7.29 -1.46 26.71
N ALA A 628 -6.58 -2.57 26.93
CA ALA A 628 -7.06 -3.90 26.56
C ALA A 628 -8.01 -4.49 27.62
N ASP A 629 -8.19 -3.80 28.74
CA ASP A 629 -8.93 -4.30 29.91
C ASP A 629 -10.42 -3.98 29.84
N LEU A 630 -11.21 -4.90 30.38
CA LEU A 630 -12.63 -4.72 30.65
C LEU A 630 -12.84 -3.63 31.70
N GLN A 631 -13.81 -2.75 31.49
CA GLN A 631 -14.19 -1.74 32.49
C GLN A 631 -15.59 -2.02 33.01
N LEU A 632 -15.72 -2.22 34.33
CA LEU A 632 -17.00 -2.46 35.01
C LEU A 632 -17.55 -1.13 35.54
N SER A 633 -18.87 -1.05 35.72
CA SER A 633 -19.52 0.05 36.43
C SER A 633 -19.04 0.16 37.87
N ASP A 634 -18.93 -0.98 38.55
CA ASP A 634 -18.45 -1.11 39.92
C ASP A 634 -17.82 -2.50 40.09
N ALA A 635 -16.51 -2.53 40.41
CA ALA A 635 -15.74 -3.76 40.52
C ALA A 635 -16.06 -4.56 41.80
N GLU A 636 -16.70 -3.94 42.81
CA GLU A 636 -17.10 -4.63 44.04
C GLU A 636 -18.46 -5.33 43.88
N LYS A 637 -19.29 -4.87 42.93
CA LYS A 637 -20.67 -5.32 42.73
C LYS A 637 -20.86 -6.30 41.60
N VAL A 638 -19.89 -6.38 40.68
CA VAL A 638 -19.94 -7.27 39.52
C VAL A 638 -18.83 -8.31 39.64
N VAL A 639 -19.23 -9.57 39.82
CA VAL A 639 -18.29 -10.69 39.86
C VAL A 639 -18.08 -11.20 38.44
N VAL A 640 -16.87 -10.99 37.90
CA VAL A 640 -16.46 -11.54 36.60
C VAL A 640 -16.03 -12.99 36.80
N GLN A 641 -16.75 -13.93 36.18
CA GLN A 641 -16.47 -15.36 36.26
C GLN A 641 -15.51 -15.82 35.15
N ASP A 642 -15.71 -15.30 33.94
CA ASP A 642 -14.89 -15.60 32.76
C ASP A 642 -14.95 -14.42 31.78
N TYR A 643 -13.83 -14.06 31.17
CA TYR A 643 -13.78 -13.04 30.14
C TYR A 643 -12.81 -13.44 29.03
N GLU A 644 -13.32 -13.47 27.80
CA GLU A 644 -12.51 -13.73 26.62
C GLU A 644 -12.78 -12.65 25.57
N LYS A 645 -11.70 -12.09 25.02
CA LYS A 645 -11.76 -11.22 23.84
C LYS A 645 -10.93 -11.78 22.72
N LYS A 646 -11.57 -11.94 21.56
CA LYS A 646 -10.93 -12.39 20.32
C LYS A 646 -11.31 -11.46 19.19
N GLY A 647 -10.36 -10.58 18.82
CA GLY A 647 -10.54 -9.57 17.79
C GLY A 647 -11.76 -8.68 18.04
N THR A 648 -12.74 -8.73 17.12
CA THR A 648 -13.99 -7.94 17.21
C THR A 648 -15.10 -8.62 18.02
N LYS A 649 -14.77 -9.65 18.81
CA LYS A 649 -15.70 -10.43 19.63
C LYS A 649 -15.29 -10.39 21.09
N GLY A 650 -16.28 -10.25 21.97
CA GLY A 650 -16.11 -10.34 23.42
C GLY A 650 -17.14 -11.31 24.01
N LYS A 651 -16.72 -12.08 25.00
CA LYS A 651 -17.58 -12.94 25.83
C LYS A 651 -17.29 -12.61 27.29
N LEU A 652 -18.34 -12.36 28.05
CA LEU A 652 -18.26 -12.11 29.49
C LEU A 652 -19.28 -12.98 30.22
N ALA A 653 -18.81 -13.86 31.10
CA ALA A 653 -19.64 -14.50 32.11
C ALA A 653 -19.53 -13.72 33.42
N TYR A 654 -20.66 -13.34 34.01
CA TYR A 654 -20.71 -12.47 35.19
C TYR A 654 -21.86 -12.85 36.11
N GLN A 655 -21.82 -12.31 37.34
CA GLN A 655 -22.90 -12.37 38.31
C GLN A 655 -22.98 -11.02 39.05
N THR A 656 -24.20 -10.49 39.19
CA THR A 656 -24.45 -9.30 40.02
C THR A 656 -25.88 -9.33 40.57
N SER A 657 -26.07 -8.79 41.77
CA SER A 657 -27.38 -8.74 42.46
C SER A 657 -27.95 -7.31 42.52
N GLU A 658 -27.28 -6.35 41.89
CA GLU A 658 -27.72 -4.96 41.83
C GLU A 658 -28.15 -4.58 40.42
N GLU A 659 -29.25 -3.84 40.30
CA GLU A 659 -29.67 -3.26 39.03
C GLU A 659 -28.78 -2.07 38.63
N GLY A 660 -28.79 -1.72 37.33
CA GLY A 660 -28.08 -0.57 36.80
C GLY A 660 -26.58 -0.77 36.56
N GLN A 661 -26.06 -1.97 36.81
CA GLN A 661 -24.67 -2.32 36.50
C GLN A 661 -24.45 -2.45 34.99
N TYR A 662 -23.24 -2.14 34.53
CA TYR A 662 -22.87 -2.21 33.12
C TYR A 662 -21.43 -2.67 32.95
N VAL A 663 -21.11 -3.07 31.72
CA VAL A 663 -19.74 -3.36 31.31
C VAL A 663 -19.40 -2.62 30.01
N ASP A 664 -18.19 -2.06 29.99
CA ASP A 664 -17.56 -1.46 28.82
C ASP A 664 -16.48 -2.43 28.31
N PHE A 665 -16.78 -3.07 27.17
CA PHE A 665 -15.82 -3.91 26.48
C PHE A 665 -14.71 -3.04 25.88
N PRO A 666 -13.43 -3.49 25.87
CA PRO A 666 -12.31 -2.79 25.23
C PRO A 666 -12.40 -2.92 23.70
N ILE A 667 -13.50 -2.41 23.15
CA ILE A 667 -13.92 -2.46 21.75
C ILE A 667 -14.56 -1.11 21.45
N GLN A 668 -14.09 -0.44 20.42
CA GLN A 668 -14.62 0.84 19.97
C GLN A 668 -16.00 0.66 19.35
N LYS A 669 -16.99 1.44 19.82
CA LYS A 669 -18.39 1.30 19.39
C LYS A 669 -18.65 1.98 18.04
N TYR A 670 -18.13 1.39 16.96
CA TYR A 670 -18.54 1.70 15.59
C TYR A 670 -19.93 1.12 15.27
N LEU A 671 -20.65 1.71 14.31
CA LEU A 671 -21.91 1.19 13.82
C LEU A 671 -21.76 -0.25 13.28
N GLY A 672 -22.54 -1.17 13.85
CA GLY A 672 -22.57 -2.60 13.48
C GLY A 672 -22.24 -3.55 14.63
N TYR A 673 -21.75 -3.07 15.77
CA TYR A 673 -21.65 -3.91 16.97
C TYR A 673 -23.04 -4.24 17.55
N THR A 674 -23.21 -5.50 17.93
CA THR A 674 -24.42 -6.05 18.54
C THR A 674 -24.05 -6.87 19.77
N ALA A 675 -24.91 -6.87 20.78
CA ALA A 675 -24.79 -7.72 21.96
C ALA A 675 -26.00 -8.67 22.05
N GLU A 676 -25.76 -9.89 22.52
CA GLU A 676 -26.78 -10.93 22.75
C GLU A 676 -26.51 -11.60 24.11
N ASP A 677 -27.57 -12.02 24.80
CA ASP A 677 -27.48 -12.83 26.04
C ASP A 677 -27.22 -14.32 25.73
N GLU A 678 -27.16 -15.17 26.77
CA GLU A 678 -27.01 -16.62 26.64
C GLU A 678 -28.14 -17.33 25.87
N ASN A 679 -29.31 -16.72 25.75
CA ASN A 679 -30.46 -17.24 25.02
C ASN A 679 -30.54 -16.73 23.58
N GLY A 680 -29.63 -15.84 23.17
CA GLY A 680 -29.65 -15.17 21.87
C GLY A 680 -30.61 -13.97 21.82
N THR A 681 -31.10 -13.49 22.95
CA THR A 681 -31.91 -12.26 23.04
C THR A 681 -31.01 -11.05 22.80
N PRO A 682 -31.38 -10.13 21.89
CA PRO A 682 -30.60 -8.92 21.66
C PRO A 682 -30.56 -8.02 22.89
N LEU A 683 -29.35 -7.58 23.25
CA LEU A 683 -29.09 -6.60 24.30
C LEU A 683 -28.80 -5.23 23.66
N GLU A 684 -29.20 -4.16 24.35
CA GLU A 684 -28.92 -2.80 23.90
C GLU A 684 -27.42 -2.49 24.00
N VAL A 685 -26.87 -1.91 22.92
CA VAL A 685 -25.47 -1.47 22.86
C VAL A 685 -25.41 0.06 22.85
N THR A 686 -24.89 0.64 23.93
CA THR A 686 -24.75 2.09 24.10
C THR A 686 -23.29 2.53 24.04
N TYR A 687 -23.05 3.84 24.11
CA TYR A 687 -21.70 4.40 24.18
C TYR A 687 -21.23 4.40 25.64
N GLY A 688 -20.14 3.66 25.90
CA GLY A 688 -19.49 3.62 27.20
C GLY A 688 -18.40 4.68 27.37
N ASN A 689 -17.59 4.50 28.41
CA ASN A 689 -16.43 5.34 28.67
C ASN A 689 -15.47 5.25 27.47
N ASN A 690 -14.94 6.41 27.05
CA ASN A 690 -14.10 6.53 25.86
C ASN A 690 -14.73 5.95 24.58
N TYR A 691 -16.07 5.98 24.47
CA TYR A 691 -16.83 5.48 23.31
C TYR A 691 -16.68 3.97 23.05
N ARG A 692 -16.38 3.20 24.10
CA ARG A 692 -16.40 1.73 24.09
C ARG A 692 -17.81 1.17 23.94
N VAL A 693 -17.91 -0.10 23.56
CA VAL A 693 -19.16 -0.86 23.54
C VAL A 693 -19.63 -1.09 24.97
N ARG A 694 -20.74 -0.43 25.36
CA ARG A 694 -21.39 -0.64 26.66
C ARG A 694 -22.58 -1.59 26.54
N VAL A 695 -22.68 -2.53 27.47
CA VAL A 695 -23.84 -3.41 27.65
C VAL A 695 -24.30 -3.36 29.10
N MET A 696 -25.61 -3.24 29.32
CA MET A 696 -26.21 -3.30 30.66
C MET A 696 -26.25 -4.75 31.16
N LEU A 697 -26.00 -4.93 32.45
CA LEU A 697 -25.97 -6.23 33.12
C LEU A 697 -27.30 -6.49 33.85
N ASN A 698 -27.73 -7.74 33.90
CA ASN A 698 -28.90 -8.18 34.66
C ASN A 698 -28.52 -8.42 36.13
N GLY A 699 -29.31 -7.86 37.04
CA GLY A 699 -29.04 -7.80 38.49
C GLY A 699 -29.84 -8.79 39.32
N ASP A 700 -30.28 -9.92 38.75
CA ASP A 700 -31.11 -10.91 39.46
C ASP A 700 -30.33 -11.87 40.36
N GLY A 701 -29.00 -11.71 40.45
CA GLY A 701 -28.11 -12.55 41.23
C GLY A 701 -27.74 -13.88 40.57
N ALA A 702 -28.27 -14.19 39.39
CA ALA A 702 -27.89 -15.38 38.62
C ALA A 702 -26.59 -15.16 37.81
N SER A 703 -26.01 -16.26 37.35
CA SER A 703 -24.89 -16.22 36.40
C SER A 703 -25.44 -16.02 34.99
N HIS A 704 -24.91 -15.01 34.29
CA HIS A 704 -25.31 -14.64 32.95
C HIS A 704 -24.10 -14.56 32.03
N THR A 705 -24.32 -14.66 30.71
CA THR A 705 -23.27 -14.48 29.71
C THR A 705 -23.67 -13.48 28.65
N VAL A 706 -22.83 -12.46 28.44
CA VAL A 706 -22.98 -11.49 27.35
C VAL A 706 -22.01 -11.83 26.22
N PHE A 707 -22.52 -11.84 25.00
CA PHE A 707 -21.75 -11.96 23.77
C PHE A 707 -21.80 -10.67 22.97
N VAL A 708 -20.65 -10.04 22.74
CA VAL A 708 -20.48 -8.88 21.86
C VAL A 708 -19.80 -9.31 20.58
N ARG A 709 -20.32 -8.87 19.43
CA ARG A 709 -19.68 -9.11 18.12
C ARG A 709 -19.96 -8.00 17.11
N TYR A 710 -19.04 -7.81 16.18
CA TYR A 710 -19.28 -6.99 15.00
C TYR A 710 -20.12 -7.75 13.97
N ARG A 711 -21.27 -7.18 13.58
CA ARG A 711 -22.15 -7.70 12.52
C ARG A 711 -22.25 -6.70 11.38
N GLN A 712 -21.74 -7.07 10.22
CA GLN A 712 -21.85 -6.23 9.02
C GLN A 712 -23.33 -5.93 8.70
N PRO A 713 -23.71 -4.66 8.50
CA PRO A 713 -25.03 -4.28 8.03
C PRO A 713 -25.47 -5.06 6.79
N VAL A 714 -26.76 -5.40 6.71
CA VAL A 714 -27.33 -6.17 5.58
C VAL A 714 -27.04 -5.51 4.23
N ILE A 715 -27.07 -4.18 4.17
CA ILE A 715 -26.78 -3.42 2.95
C ILE A 715 -25.34 -3.64 2.45
N PHE A 716 -24.39 -3.94 3.33
CA PHE A 716 -23.02 -4.28 2.93
C PHE A 716 -23.00 -5.65 2.26
N ARG A 717 -23.74 -6.62 2.80
CA ARG A 717 -23.85 -7.96 2.19
C ARG A 717 -24.51 -7.91 0.82
N ILE A 718 -25.56 -7.11 0.66
CA ILE A 718 -26.22 -6.90 -0.64
C ILE A 718 -25.24 -6.27 -1.64
N SER A 719 -24.52 -5.22 -1.24
CA SER A 719 -23.57 -4.53 -2.14
C SER A 719 -22.42 -5.44 -2.56
N GLN A 720 -21.90 -6.26 -1.64
CA GLN A 720 -20.88 -7.28 -1.91
C GLN A 720 -21.37 -8.32 -2.94
N VAL A 721 -22.59 -8.84 -2.77
CA VAL A 721 -23.18 -9.81 -3.71
C VAL A 721 -23.35 -9.19 -5.10
N ILE A 722 -23.84 -7.95 -5.18
CA ILE A 722 -24.00 -7.25 -6.47
C ILE A 722 -22.65 -7.08 -7.18
N SER A 723 -21.63 -6.60 -6.48
CA SER A 723 -20.28 -6.46 -7.05
C SER A 723 -19.69 -7.80 -7.49
N LEU A 724 -19.87 -8.85 -6.69
CA LEU A 724 -19.40 -10.19 -7.03
C LEU A 724 -20.11 -10.75 -8.27
N LEU A 725 -21.44 -10.69 -8.33
CA LEU A 725 -22.21 -11.14 -9.51
C LEU A 725 -21.84 -10.34 -10.75
N THR A 726 -21.62 -9.04 -10.60
CA THR A 726 -21.16 -8.16 -11.68
C THR A 726 -19.79 -8.60 -12.20
N LEU A 727 -18.83 -8.87 -11.30
CA LEU A 727 -17.50 -9.36 -11.63
C LEU A 727 -17.58 -10.72 -12.36
N LEU A 728 -18.36 -11.66 -11.84
CA LEU A 728 -18.57 -12.97 -12.46
C LEU A 728 -19.19 -12.84 -13.87
N GLY A 729 -20.16 -11.94 -14.04
CA GLY A 729 -20.73 -11.60 -15.34
C GLY A 729 -19.70 -11.05 -16.32
N CYS A 730 -18.83 -10.14 -15.88
CA CYS A 730 -17.73 -9.59 -16.68
C CYS A 730 -16.73 -10.66 -17.14
N ILE A 731 -16.48 -11.69 -16.33
CA ILE A 731 -15.59 -12.81 -16.66
C ILE A 731 -16.27 -13.79 -17.62
N ALA A 732 -17.54 -14.12 -17.39
CA ALA A 732 -18.29 -15.12 -18.14
C ALA A 732 -18.62 -14.68 -19.59
N VAL A 733 -18.96 -13.41 -19.80
CA VAL A 733 -19.44 -12.91 -21.11
C VAL A 733 -18.36 -13.01 -22.20
N PRO A 734 -17.12 -12.50 -22.03
CA PRO A 734 -16.06 -12.71 -23.01
C PRO A 734 -15.71 -14.18 -23.21
N GLY A 735 -15.71 -14.99 -22.14
CA GLY A 735 -15.45 -16.43 -22.19
C GLY A 735 -16.47 -17.17 -23.08
N TYR A 736 -17.74 -16.85 -22.95
CA TYR A 736 -18.83 -17.41 -23.76
C TYR A 736 -18.69 -17.05 -25.25
N PHE A 737 -18.35 -15.81 -25.58
CA PHE A 737 -18.15 -15.38 -26.97
C PHE A 737 -16.88 -15.98 -27.61
N VAL A 738 -15.80 -16.19 -26.85
CA VAL A 738 -14.57 -16.84 -27.33
C VAL A 738 -14.81 -18.34 -27.59
N ILE A 739 -15.52 -19.03 -26.70
CA ILE A 739 -15.86 -20.46 -26.87
C ILE A 739 -16.80 -20.65 -28.08
N ASN A 740 -17.81 -19.79 -28.25
CA ASN A 740 -18.73 -19.90 -29.39
C ASN A 740 -18.13 -19.46 -30.73
N ARG A 741 -17.18 -18.52 -30.76
CA ARG A 741 -16.40 -18.23 -31.98
C ARG A 741 -15.54 -19.42 -32.41
N ARG A 742 -14.90 -20.12 -31.46
CA ARG A 742 -14.15 -21.35 -31.76
C ARG A 742 -15.04 -22.49 -32.27
N LYS A 743 -16.27 -22.63 -31.75
CA LYS A 743 -17.26 -23.61 -32.26
C LYS A 743 -17.83 -23.29 -33.64
N ARG A 744 -17.85 -22.02 -34.06
CA ARG A 744 -18.31 -21.60 -35.41
C ARG A 744 -17.23 -21.60 -36.50
N SER A 745 -15.95 -21.67 -36.14
CA SER A 745 -14.82 -21.70 -37.09
C SER A 745 -14.49 -23.03 -37.81
N PRO A 746 -15.05 -24.23 -37.50
CA PRO A 746 -14.74 -25.43 -38.30
C PRO A 746 -15.41 -25.43 -39.69
N ALA A 747 -16.47 -24.66 -39.92
CA ALA A 747 -17.33 -24.85 -41.09
C ALA A 747 -16.91 -24.09 -42.36
N VAL A 748 -15.97 -23.14 -42.30
CA VAL A 748 -15.61 -22.29 -43.47
C VAL A 748 -14.29 -22.71 -44.13
N ALA A 749 -13.47 -23.56 -43.49
CA ALA A 749 -12.23 -24.06 -44.08
C ALA A 749 -12.41 -25.30 -45.00
N ALA A 750 -13.58 -25.94 -44.99
CA ALA A 750 -13.84 -27.15 -45.79
C ALA A 750 -14.55 -26.89 -47.13
N ALA A 751 -15.07 -25.68 -47.38
CA ALA A 751 -15.85 -25.38 -48.60
C ALA A 751 -15.02 -24.78 -49.76
N GLY A 752 -13.72 -24.55 -49.58
CA GLY A 752 -12.85 -23.90 -50.58
C GLY A 752 -11.90 -24.82 -51.37
N ALA A 753 -11.89 -26.14 -51.09
CA ALA A 753 -10.88 -27.06 -51.63
C ALA A 753 -11.42 -28.11 -52.63
N GLY A 754 -12.63 -27.91 -53.17
CA GLY A 754 -13.26 -28.90 -54.05
C GLY A 754 -13.98 -28.27 -55.24
N LYS A 755 -13.23 -27.73 -56.22
CA LYS A 755 -13.61 -27.62 -57.63
C LYS A 755 -12.53 -26.88 -58.43
N LYS A 756 -11.58 -27.64 -59.00
CA LYS A 756 -10.91 -27.34 -60.28
C LYS A 756 -9.97 -28.50 -60.66
N LYS A 757 -10.54 -29.51 -61.31
CA LYS A 757 -9.88 -30.39 -62.28
C LYS A 757 -11.01 -31.06 -63.07
N ASP A 758 -11.12 -30.69 -64.33
CA ASP A 758 -11.43 -31.56 -65.49
C ASP A 758 -11.83 -30.68 -66.68
N GLY A 759 -11.21 -30.93 -67.83
CA GLY A 759 -11.52 -30.26 -69.10
C GLY A 759 -10.32 -30.04 -70.01
N THR A 760 -9.80 -31.13 -70.57
CA THR A 760 -8.95 -31.20 -71.77
C THR A 760 -9.68 -30.68 -73.01
N HIS A 761 -9.12 -29.68 -73.69
CA HIS A 761 -8.67 -29.69 -75.10
C HIS A 761 -8.14 -28.32 -75.49
#